data_AF-A0A960YNJ2-F1
#
_entry.id   AF-A0A960YNJ2-F1
#
_cell.length_a   1.000
_cell.length_b   1.000
_cell.length_c   1.000
_cell.angle_alpha   90.00
_cell.angle_beta   90.00
_cell.angle_gamma   90.00
#
_symmetry.space_group_name_H-M   'P 1'
#
loop_
_entity.id
_entity.type
_entity.pdbx_description
1 polymer ?
#
loop_
_entity_poly.entity_id
_entity_poly.type
_entity_poly.pdbx_seq_one_letter_code
_entity_poly.pdbx_strand_id
1 'polypeptide(L)'
;MNRFKGSPLEKPFRATMRRRAIAGGAVLMLFLVTGSPAETGFNPESVRPRGCDGNEMNCGFQPTSPAAMRSVPLAPSTQIRHRGLPSSVDLSSRMPPVGNQGQQASCVAWAVAYATKSYQERVERNWQYDSPFQGGSGQRVFSPAYVYNQINGGNDNGSVIDDAMRVAVTQGISPWAAMPYSQNDYRSQPSSRARQDAQKYKARNYKRIPGTNTEAIKAELAGGNPVVFGIPVDDAFYNLGSQVYDRQSGRNYGGHAMTLVGYDDNKRSPNGDVGAFKLINSWSTSWGDRGYGWISYNMWKRLNPYVLVMYDIQESEPNPSPGPQPGPEQSEKIQPPANVTASRGTYSDRVEISWSAVSGAVVYVVYRSEPGGQGFEQIAYSESTTHSDTMVQPDVAYKYLVIAVAGEDNYSDPQNSKIVEGYASAGSNTAPQKVSGLQASLRAVAGVSVSLNWNDVSGATSYQIVRYNASTKQWAVLATTRESSFNDTNPGSNSITGYAVRAINSKGAGEWSDPIQVNLPGQTTKPEKPSGVEASKGIYNDRIEISWNRVPGATSYHVFRYDYGRKVWEGPQKTSGTTFVDRDQRVRTGGWYAYSVVASNQAGASTYSRPAIGRANPNAKRAGLILPPPKNVKSAVKAERVTITWDSVEGASEYYVFRAQMRGQGLLQSAFSGGEYEFVASVEAGKTSYSEEVPGKAGDLYFYVIRTKTALGGESENSEAVSAYRNPEVVQKRHRSLPGDGLDRFTGSWEGQYFDGAMRKVKVQISSDQERFTVKLSVDGRSSSYSGRYAARSDSLEAGDLRVVLDEEAELLTLESNESVPGLQGYSVTVGKQE
;
A
#
# COMPACT_ATOMS: atom_id res chain seq x y z
N MET A 1 -22.66 -46.40 77.44
CA MET A 1 -22.89 -45.59 78.65
C MET A 1 -23.31 -44.21 78.19
N ASN A 2 -24.62 -43.95 78.10
CA ASN A 2 -25.46 -43.32 79.14
C ASN A 2 -24.99 -41.91 79.54
N ARG A 3 -25.82 -40.90 79.77
CA ARG A 3 -27.22 -40.51 79.49
C ARG A 3 -27.41 -39.25 80.39
N PHE A 4 -28.40 -38.41 80.07
CA PHE A 4 -29.01 -37.38 80.95
C PHE A 4 -28.20 -36.09 81.19
N LYS A 5 -28.68 -34.92 80.73
CA LYS A 5 -29.88 -34.10 81.06
C LYS A 5 -29.57 -33.11 82.19
N GLY A 6 -30.00 -31.87 81.97
CA GLY A 6 -30.25 -30.90 83.03
C GLY A 6 -30.48 -29.50 82.50
N SER A 7 -31.68 -29.21 81.98
CA SER A 7 -32.31 -27.90 82.27
C SER A 7 -33.01 -28.05 83.65
N PRO A 8 -33.55 -27.00 84.32
CA PRO A 8 -34.63 -26.18 83.75
C PRO A 8 -34.85 -24.77 84.42
N LEU A 9 -35.99 -24.16 84.09
CA LEU A 9 -36.77 -23.14 84.84
C LEU A 9 -36.28 -21.67 84.75
N GLU A 10 -37.12 -20.65 84.53
CA GLU A 10 -38.53 -20.49 84.90
C GLU A 10 -39.28 -19.42 84.05
N LYS A 11 -40.61 -19.58 83.97
CA LYS A 11 -41.68 -18.65 83.51
C LYS A 11 -42.18 -17.82 84.73
N PRO A 12 -43.04 -16.76 84.66
CA PRO A 12 -44.29 -16.59 83.86
C PRO A 12 -44.52 -15.13 83.32
N PHE A 13 -45.48 -14.77 82.46
CA PHE A 13 -46.96 -14.64 82.62
C PHE A 13 -47.65 -14.33 81.25
N ARG A 14 -48.97 -14.61 81.13
CA ARG A 14 -49.89 -14.49 79.95
C ARG A 14 -50.25 -13.02 79.60
N ALA A 15 -50.68 -12.59 78.40
CA ALA A 15 -51.89 -12.99 77.63
C ALA A 15 -51.85 -12.45 76.17
N THR A 16 -51.97 -13.28 75.14
CA THR A 16 -53.16 -13.53 74.26
C THR A 16 -53.74 -12.36 73.44
N MET A 17 -53.38 -12.31 72.15
CA MET A 17 -54.34 -12.25 71.02
C MET A 17 -53.65 -12.94 69.82
N ARG A 18 -53.97 -14.23 69.56
CA ARG A 18 -54.76 -14.72 68.40
C ARG A 18 -54.32 -14.04 67.10
N ARG A 19 -53.77 -14.71 66.08
CA ARG A 19 -53.75 -16.09 65.57
C ARG A 19 -52.54 -16.13 64.59
N ARG A 20 -51.84 -17.21 64.27
CA ARG A 20 -51.99 -18.65 64.46
C ARG A 20 -50.63 -19.27 64.05
N ALA A 21 -50.12 -20.21 64.85
CA ALA A 21 -49.15 -21.29 64.58
C ALA A 21 -47.84 -20.91 63.83
N ILE A 22 -46.64 -20.84 64.43
CA ILE A 22 -45.82 -21.86 65.16
C ILE A 22 -45.72 -23.16 64.34
N ALA A 23 -44.57 -23.72 63.97
CA ALA A 23 -43.25 -23.75 64.60
C ALA A 23 -42.14 -24.00 63.58
N GLY A 24 -40.90 -23.66 63.98
CA GLY A 24 -39.69 -23.78 63.19
C GLY A 24 -39.38 -25.20 62.71
N GLY A 25 -38.95 -25.26 61.46
CA GLY A 25 -38.20 -26.35 60.87
C GLY A 25 -37.03 -25.74 60.10
N ALA A 26 -35.87 -26.40 60.19
CA ALA A 26 -34.71 -26.31 59.31
C ALA A 26 -34.54 -25.02 58.48
N VAL A 27 -33.46 -24.27 58.69
CA VAL A 27 -32.88 -23.49 57.57
C VAL A 27 -32.24 -24.50 56.61
N LEU A 28 -33.11 -25.20 55.89
CA LEU A 28 -32.84 -25.64 54.53
C LEU A 28 -32.44 -24.35 53.80
N MET A 29 -31.21 -24.25 53.30
CA MET A 29 -30.95 -23.33 52.20
C MET A 29 -31.88 -23.79 51.08
N LEU A 30 -33.06 -23.19 51.01
CA LEU A 30 -33.86 -23.19 49.82
C LEU A 30 -32.94 -22.59 48.75
N PHE A 31 -32.45 -23.43 47.86
CA PHE A 31 -32.36 -23.04 46.47
C PHE A 31 -33.75 -22.54 46.11
N LEU A 32 -33.99 -21.24 46.30
CA LEU A 32 -34.83 -20.50 45.39
C LEU A 32 -34.14 -20.65 44.03
N VAL A 33 -34.44 -21.77 43.37
CA VAL A 33 -34.74 -21.73 41.96
C VAL A 33 -35.91 -20.75 41.88
N THR A 34 -35.60 -19.46 41.92
CA THR A 34 -36.34 -18.52 41.10
C THR A 34 -36.24 -19.17 39.74
N GLY A 35 -37.31 -19.85 39.34
CA GLY A 35 -37.47 -20.24 37.96
C GLY A 35 -37.16 -18.96 37.20
N SER A 36 -36.02 -18.96 36.51
CA SER A 36 -35.72 -17.93 35.54
C SER A 36 -37.03 -17.76 34.76
N PRO A 37 -37.57 -16.54 34.63
CA PRO A 37 -38.72 -16.35 33.76
C PRO A 37 -38.34 -17.06 32.46
N ALA A 38 -39.16 -18.04 32.07
CA ALA A 38 -38.90 -18.90 30.93
C ALA A 38 -38.33 -18.02 29.83
N GLU A 39 -37.09 -18.29 29.40
CA GLU A 39 -36.41 -17.46 28.42
C GLU A 39 -37.38 -17.27 27.26
N THR A 40 -37.89 -16.04 27.13
CA THR A 40 -38.77 -15.67 26.05
C THR A 40 -37.96 -15.93 24.80
N GLY A 41 -38.30 -16.99 24.05
CA GLY A 41 -37.60 -17.36 22.84
C GLY A 41 -37.48 -16.14 21.92
N PHE A 42 -36.33 -15.99 21.27
CA PHE A 42 -36.11 -14.91 20.33
C PHE A 42 -37.24 -14.86 19.30
N ASN A 43 -37.85 -13.68 19.13
CA ASN A 43 -38.90 -13.46 18.15
C ASN A 43 -38.30 -12.76 16.92
N PRO A 44 -38.23 -13.42 15.75
CA PRO A 44 -37.75 -12.82 14.50
C PRO A 44 -38.41 -11.47 14.15
N GLU A 45 -39.71 -11.32 14.41
CA GLU A 45 -40.46 -10.10 14.09
C GLU A 45 -40.07 -8.90 14.98
N SER A 46 -39.33 -9.13 16.06
CA SER A 46 -38.84 -8.06 16.94
C SER A 46 -37.68 -7.25 16.34
N VAL A 47 -36.98 -7.82 15.35
CA VAL A 47 -35.80 -7.21 14.72
C VAL A 47 -35.92 -7.08 13.19
N ARG A 48 -37.03 -7.56 12.64
CA ARG A 48 -37.31 -7.49 11.21
C ARG A 48 -37.65 -6.05 10.80
N PRO A 49 -36.95 -5.46 9.81
CA PRO A 49 -37.27 -4.13 9.34
C PRO A 49 -38.68 -4.01 8.76
N ARG A 50 -39.40 -2.93 9.05
CA ARG A 50 -40.77 -2.71 8.59
C ARG A 50 -40.79 -2.50 7.07
N GLY A 51 -41.70 -3.19 6.36
CA GLY A 51 -41.86 -3.06 4.91
C GLY A 51 -40.93 -3.95 4.07
N CYS A 52 -40.16 -4.83 4.70
CA CYS A 52 -39.21 -5.71 4.03
C CYS A 52 -39.75 -7.11 3.77
N ASP A 53 -39.85 -7.50 2.50
CA ASP A 53 -40.37 -8.80 2.07
C ASP A 53 -39.31 -9.91 2.05
N GLY A 54 -38.03 -9.57 2.20
CA GLY A 54 -36.91 -10.51 2.28
C GLY A 54 -36.41 -11.05 0.92
N ASN A 55 -37.00 -10.62 -0.20
CA ASN A 55 -36.62 -11.08 -1.53
C ASN A 55 -35.44 -10.31 -2.13
N GLU A 56 -35.15 -9.12 -1.60
CA GLU A 56 -34.05 -8.26 -2.04
C GLU A 56 -33.11 -7.92 -0.86
N MET A 57 -31.81 -7.72 -1.13
CA MET A 57 -30.82 -7.31 -0.11
C MET A 57 -30.98 -5.84 0.33
N ASN A 58 -32.17 -5.27 0.18
CA ASN A 58 -32.42 -3.82 0.31
C ASN A 58 -32.76 -3.39 1.74
N CYS A 59 -32.85 -4.35 2.66
CA CYS A 59 -33.30 -4.19 4.03
C CYS A 59 -32.20 -4.59 5.02
N GLY A 60 -31.55 -3.60 5.64
CA GLY A 60 -30.40 -3.81 6.52
C GLY A 60 -29.07 -3.58 5.81
N PHE A 61 -28.35 -4.66 5.47
CA PHE A 61 -27.11 -4.57 4.71
C PHE A 61 -27.37 -4.62 3.21
N GLN A 62 -26.95 -3.57 2.51
CA GLN A 62 -26.92 -3.52 1.05
C GLN A 62 -25.52 -3.85 0.53
N PRO A 63 -25.38 -4.77 -0.45
CA PRO A 63 -24.11 -5.05 -1.08
C PRO A 63 -23.57 -3.85 -1.84
N THR A 64 -22.31 -3.52 -1.59
CA THR A 64 -21.59 -2.49 -2.32
C THR A 64 -21.33 -2.94 -3.76
N SER A 65 -21.40 -2.01 -4.71
CA SER A 65 -21.13 -2.32 -6.11
C SER A 65 -19.70 -2.87 -6.28
N PRO A 66 -19.45 -3.80 -7.22
CA PRO A 66 -18.10 -4.35 -7.44
C PRO A 66 -17.04 -3.29 -7.78
N ALA A 67 -17.43 -2.16 -8.37
CA ALA A 67 -16.54 -1.03 -8.64
C ALA A 67 -16.16 -0.29 -7.35
N ALA A 68 -17.14 0.06 -6.51
CA ALA A 68 -16.88 0.71 -5.23
C ALA A 68 -16.12 -0.23 -4.28
N MET A 69 -16.44 -1.53 -4.27
CA MET A 69 -15.70 -2.54 -3.52
C MET A 69 -14.23 -2.58 -3.93
N ARG A 70 -13.90 -2.53 -5.23
CA ARG A 70 -12.51 -2.54 -5.71
C ARG A 70 -11.73 -1.28 -5.34
N SER A 71 -12.41 -0.15 -5.14
CA SER A 71 -11.78 1.11 -4.72
C SER A 71 -11.27 1.08 -3.27
N VAL A 72 -11.83 0.22 -2.43
CA VAL A 72 -11.33 0.01 -1.05
C VAL A 72 -10.04 -0.82 -1.11
N PRO A 73 -8.92 -0.37 -0.52
CA PRO A 73 -7.68 -1.14 -0.58
C PRO A 73 -7.77 -2.44 0.23
N LEU A 74 -7.04 -3.47 -0.20
CA LEU A 74 -6.96 -4.75 0.51
C LEU A 74 -6.28 -4.60 1.87
N ALA A 75 -6.72 -5.39 2.85
CA ALA A 75 -6.07 -5.46 4.15
C ALA A 75 -4.71 -6.17 4.00
N PRO A 76 -3.64 -5.72 4.70
CA PRO A 76 -2.34 -6.40 4.65
C PRO A 76 -2.41 -7.88 5.03
N SER A 77 -3.39 -8.27 5.85
CA SER A 77 -3.67 -9.66 6.23
C SER A 77 -3.97 -10.59 5.05
N THR A 78 -4.34 -10.08 3.87
CA THR A 78 -4.57 -10.92 2.69
C THR A 78 -3.32 -11.63 2.19
N GLN A 79 -2.14 -11.20 2.62
CA GLN A 79 -0.85 -11.80 2.28
C GLN A 79 -0.38 -12.85 3.31
N ILE A 80 -1.13 -13.07 4.40
CA ILE A 80 -0.76 -14.02 5.45
C ILE A 80 -1.26 -15.42 5.07
N ARG A 81 -0.34 -16.38 4.96
CA ARG A 81 -0.64 -17.82 4.85
C ARG A 81 -0.73 -18.44 6.26
N HIS A 82 -1.55 -19.49 6.42
CA HIS A 82 -1.92 -20.17 7.69
C HIS A 82 -0.80 -20.38 8.74
N ARG A 83 0.47 -20.43 8.34
CA ARG A 83 1.60 -20.76 9.21
C ARG A 83 1.83 -19.70 10.30
N GLY A 84 1.40 -20.00 11.53
CA GLY A 84 1.71 -19.20 12.73
C GLY A 84 0.50 -18.52 13.40
N LEU A 85 -0.71 -18.72 12.90
CA LEU A 85 -1.93 -18.25 13.57
C LEU A 85 -2.32 -19.20 14.73
N PRO A 86 -2.85 -18.68 15.86
CA PRO A 86 -3.44 -19.51 16.90
C PRO A 86 -4.57 -20.38 16.33
N SER A 87 -4.80 -21.56 16.89
CA SER A 87 -5.92 -22.43 16.49
C SER A 87 -7.29 -21.91 16.94
N SER A 88 -7.32 -20.96 17.86
CA SER A 88 -8.55 -20.25 18.26
C SER A 88 -8.23 -18.86 18.82
N VAL A 89 -9.16 -17.93 18.63
CA VAL A 89 -9.14 -16.56 19.14
C VAL A 89 -10.55 -16.18 19.57
N ASP A 90 -10.70 -15.53 20.72
CA ASP A 90 -11.99 -15.02 21.20
C ASP A 90 -11.84 -13.61 21.81
N LEU A 91 -12.44 -12.62 21.15
CA LEU A 91 -12.47 -11.21 21.55
C LEU A 91 -13.75 -10.86 22.32
N SER A 92 -14.71 -11.77 22.46
CA SER A 92 -16.05 -11.49 23.01
C SER A 92 -16.06 -10.88 24.41
N SER A 93 -15.10 -11.25 25.27
CA SER A 93 -14.97 -10.67 26.63
C SER A 93 -14.65 -9.17 26.64
N ARG A 94 -14.15 -8.65 25.52
CA ARG A 94 -13.78 -7.25 25.32
C ARG A 94 -14.82 -6.47 24.51
N MET A 95 -15.78 -7.14 23.88
CA MET A 95 -16.86 -6.49 23.13
C MET A 95 -17.83 -5.75 24.07
N PRO A 96 -18.50 -4.70 23.57
CA PRO A 96 -19.58 -4.05 24.32
C PRO A 96 -20.70 -5.04 24.65
N PRO A 97 -21.50 -4.77 25.70
CA PRO A 97 -22.71 -5.52 25.99
C PRO A 97 -23.57 -5.70 24.73
N VAL A 98 -24.19 -6.86 24.55
CA VAL A 98 -25.02 -7.11 23.35
C VAL A 98 -26.22 -6.16 23.36
N GLY A 99 -26.37 -5.39 22.28
CA GLY A 99 -27.47 -4.45 22.09
C GLY A 99 -28.60 -4.99 21.20
N ASN A 100 -29.61 -4.15 20.97
CA ASN A 100 -30.76 -4.49 20.13
C ASN A 100 -31.08 -3.33 19.17
N GLN A 101 -30.98 -3.59 17.87
CA GLN A 101 -31.33 -2.64 16.81
C GLN A 101 -32.85 -2.47 16.64
N GLY A 102 -33.65 -3.40 17.17
CA GLY A 102 -35.09 -3.43 16.94
C GLY A 102 -35.46 -3.52 15.46
N GLN A 103 -36.58 -2.92 15.08
CA GLN A 103 -37.11 -3.01 13.70
C GLN A 103 -36.51 -1.97 12.73
N GLN A 104 -35.43 -1.27 13.10
CA GLN A 104 -34.78 -0.31 12.21
C GLN A 104 -33.73 -1.03 11.34
N ALA A 105 -33.59 -0.66 10.07
CA ALA A 105 -32.65 -1.25 9.11
C ALA A 105 -31.17 -0.82 9.34
N SER A 106 -30.76 -0.70 10.61
CA SER A 106 -29.53 -0.06 11.08
C SER A 106 -28.37 -1.01 11.41
N CYS A 107 -28.46 -2.29 11.04
CA CYS A 107 -27.47 -3.32 11.41
C CYS A 107 -26.02 -2.94 11.03
N VAL A 108 -25.82 -2.28 9.90
CA VAL A 108 -24.52 -1.75 9.47
C VAL A 108 -23.93 -0.79 10.51
N ALA A 109 -24.73 0.16 10.99
CA ALA A 109 -24.28 1.12 12.00
C ALA A 109 -24.06 0.45 13.37
N TRP A 110 -24.84 -0.58 13.71
CA TRP A 110 -24.59 -1.37 14.92
C TRP A 110 -23.29 -2.15 14.85
N ALA A 111 -22.95 -2.74 13.70
CA ALA A 111 -21.70 -3.45 13.51
C ALA A 111 -20.49 -2.50 13.52
N VAL A 112 -20.58 -1.36 12.82
CA VAL A 112 -19.46 -0.39 12.70
C VAL A 112 -19.30 0.46 13.96
N ALA A 113 -20.35 1.18 14.38
CA ALA A 113 -20.28 2.11 15.51
C ALA A 113 -20.33 1.36 16.84
N TYR A 114 -21.42 0.65 17.11
CA TYR A 114 -21.62 0.10 18.45
C TYR A 114 -20.64 -1.02 18.75
N ALA A 115 -20.58 -2.08 17.93
CA ALA A 115 -19.71 -3.22 18.18
C ALA A 115 -18.22 -2.87 17.99
N THR A 116 -17.85 -2.44 16.77
CA THR A 116 -16.43 -2.33 16.39
C THR A 116 -15.76 -1.10 17.00
N LYS A 117 -16.34 0.09 16.86
CA LYS A 117 -15.71 1.32 17.37
C LYS A 117 -15.68 1.37 18.90
N SER A 118 -16.74 0.94 19.60
CA SER A 118 -16.69 0.83 21.07
C SER A 118 -15.64 -0.16 21.55
N TYR A 119 -15.46 -1.28 20.85
CA TYR A 119 -14.37 -2.22 21.15
C TYR A 119 -12.99 -1.58 21.01
N GLN A 120 -12.74 -0.89 19.89
CA GLN A 120 -11.43 -0.28 19.64
C GLN A 120 -11.08 0.74 20.73
N GLU A 121 -12.02 1.59 21.08
CA GLU A 121 -11.84 2.64 22.08
C GLU A 121 -11.70 2.07 23.49
N ARG A 122 -12.38 0.95 23.79
CA ARG A 122 -12.11 0.21 25.03
C ARG A 122 -10.71 -0.34 25.09
N VAL A 123 -10.23 -0.94 24.01
CA VAL A 123 -8.87 -1.49 23.96
C VAL A 123 -7.82 -0.39 24.04
N GLU A 124 -8.04 0.73 23.39
CA GLU A 124 -7.14 1.88 23.37
C GLU A 124 -7.08 2.61 24.72
N ARG A 125 -8.24 2.92 25.30
CA ARG A 125 -8.33 3.76 26.51
C ARG A 125 -8.40 2.97 27.80
N ASN A 126 -8.47 1.64 27.70
CA ASN A 126 -8.63 0.72 28.81
C ASN A 126 -9.82 1.08 29.74
N TRP A 127 -10.91 1.59 29.15
CA TRP A 127 -12.08 2.04 29.91
C TRP A 127 -13.16 0.95 30.04
N GLN A 128 -14.09 1.13 30.99
CA GLN A 128 -15.25 0.24 31.16
C GLN A 128 -16.45 0.80 30.40
N TYR A 129 -17.28 -0.07 29.82
CA TYR A 129 -18.49 0.34 29.13
C TYR A 129 -19.55 0.88 30.10
N ASP A 130 -20.36 1.84 29.63
CA ASP A 130 -21.48 2.44 30.35
C ASP A 130 -22.74 2.45 29.46
N SER A 131 -23.07 1.29 28.88
CA SER A 131 -24.18 1.16 27.93
C SER A 131 -25.52 1.62 28.52
N PRO A 132 -26.29 2.49 27.83
CA PRO A 132 -27.56 3.02 28.36
C PRO A 132 -28.63 1.97 28.65
N PHE A 133 -28.69 0.90 27.86
CA PHE A 133 -29.62 -0.20 28.11
C PHE A 133 -29.21 -1.12 29.27
N GLN A 134 -28.06 -0.86 29.91
CA GLN A 134 -27.66 -1.42 31.20
C GLN A 134 -27.67 -0.38 32.33
N GLY A 135 -28.29 0.79 32.10
CA GLY A 135 -28.38 1.88 33.07
C GLY A 135 -27.18 2.83 33.11
N GLY A 136 -26.26 2.76 32.14
CA GLY A 136 -25.11 3.66 32.06
C GLY A 136 -25.37 4.98 31.31
N SER A 137 -24.41 5.90 31.35
CA SER A 137 -24.52 7.24 30.74
C SER A 137 -24.33 7.27 29.21
N GLY A 138 -23.80 6.21 28.60
CA GLY A 138 -23.53 6.13 27.16
C GLY A 138 -22.34 6.96 26.67
N GLN A 139 -21.42 7.36 27.54
CA GLN A 139 -20.23 8.15 27.17
C GLN A 139 -19.09 7.29 26.60
N ARG A 140 -19.08 5.99 26.90
CA ARG A 140 -18.01 5.03 26.58
C ARG A 140 -18.50 3.91 25.67
N VAL A 141 -19.59 4.16 24.95
CA VAL A 141 -20.10 3.36 23.83
C VAL A 141 -20.56 4.29 22.72
N PHE A 142 -20.48 3.82 21.47
CA PHE A 142 -20.68 4.65 20.29
C PHE A 142 -22.06 4.49 19.67
N SER A 143 -22.59 5.58 19.14
CA SER A 143 -23.97 5.67 18.66
C SER A 143 -24.16 5.08 17.26
N PRO A 144 -25.03 4.06 17.08
CA PRO A 144 -25.49 3.67 15.75
C PRO A 144 -26.26 4.79 15.05
N ALA A 145 -27.02 5.61 15.78
CA ALA A 145 -27.83 6.68 15.18
C ALA A 145 -26.95 7.77 14.55
N TYR A 146 -25.77 8.04 15.12
CA TYR A 146 -24.80 8.96 14.53
C TYR A 146 -24.39 8.53 13.13
N VAL A 147 -24.27 7.23 12.87
CA VAL A 147 -23.88 6.72 11.55
C VAL A 147 -25.11 6.52 10.66
N TYR A 148 -26.10 5.75 11.12
CA TYR A 148 -27.23 5.32 10.29
C TYR A 148 -28.04 6.49 9.72
N ASN A 149 -28.37 7.47 10.57
CA ASN A 149 -29.23 8.59 10.18
C ASN A 149 -28.57 9.48 9.11
N GLN A 150 -27.25 9.41 8.95
CA GLN A 150 -26.51 10.16 7.93
C GLN A 150 -26.44 9.43 6.58
N ILE A 151 -26.50 8.09 6.58
CA ILE A 151 -26.21 7.26 5.39
C ILE A 151 -27.44 6.60 4.79
N ASN A 152 -28.59 6.64 5.46
CA ASN A 152 -29.82 5.96 5.05
C ASN A 152 -30.64 6.73 3.98
N GLY A 153 -30.15 7.89 3.52
CA GLY A 153 -30.85 8.71 2.52
C GLY A 153 -32.20 9.27 2.99
N GLY A 154 -32.44 9.36 4.31
CA GLY A 154 -33.68 9.89 4.89
C GLY A 154 -34.83 8.89 5.00
N ASN A 155 -34.61 7.62 4.64
CA ASN A 155 -35.59 6.53 4.68
C ASN A 155 -35.06 5.37 5.55
N ASP A 156 -35.94 4.62 6.21
CA ASP A 156 -35.58 3.44 7.01
C ASP A 156 -35.36 2.20 6.13
N ASN A 157 -34.32 2.26 5.29
CA ASN A 157 -33.91 1.20 4.37
C ASN A 157 -32.51 0.71 4.71
N GLY A 158 -32.06 -0.33 4.00
CA GLY A 158 -30.69 -0.80 4.14
C GLY A 158 -29.63 0.24 3.76
N SER A 159 -28.41 0.00 4.22
CA SER A 159 -27.24 0.85 3.99
C SER A 159 -26.01 0.00 3.65
N VAL A 160 -24.97 0.63 3.11
CA VAL A 160 -23.72 -0.03 2.73
C VAL A 160 -22.65 0.14 3.82
N ILE A 161 -21.84 -0.90 4.06
CA ILE A 161 -20.81 -0.87 5.12
C ILE A 161 -19.74 0.19 4.83
N ASP A 162 -19.41 0.43 3.55
CA ASP A 162 -18.43 1.43 3.12
C ASP A 162 -18.76 2.85 3.60
N ASP A 163 -20.04 3.24 3.54
CA ASP A 163 -20.44 4.59 3.93
C ASP A 163 -20.40 4.76 5.45
N ALA A 164 -20.76 3.73 6.21
CA ALA A 164 -20.55 3.72 7.65
C ALA A 164 -19.06 3.83 8.02
N MET A 165 -18.19 3.09 7.32
CA MET A 165 -16.74 3.20 7.51
C MET A 165 -16.21 4.58 7.10
N ARG A 166 -16.75 5.18 6.04
CA ARG A 166 -16.41 6.54 5.60
C ARG A 166 -16.79 7.59 6.66
N VAL A 167 -17.96 7.47 7.30
CA VAL A 167 -18.34 8.32 8.43
C VAL A 167 -17.31 8.19 9.56
N ALA A 168 -16.93 6.95 9.92
CA ALA A 168 -15.93 6.69 10.94
C ALA A 168 -14.55 7.33 10.64
N VAL A 169 -14.12 7.33 9.37
CA VAL A 169 -12.83 7.91 8.96
C VAL A 169 -12.89 9.43 8.83
N THR A 170 -13.93 9.96 8.19
CA THR A 170 -14.00 11.39 7.81
C THR A 170 -14.46 12.26 8.97
N GLN A 171 -15.43 11.79 9.74
CA GLN A 171 -16.03 12.53 10.85
C GLN A 171 -15.62 11.96 12.21
N GLY A 172 -15.42 10.65 12.29
CA GLY A 172 -15.40 9.90 13.54
C GLY A 172 -16.80 9.51 13.97
N ILE A 173 -16.93 8.87 15.13
CA ILE A 173 -18.23 8.41 15.63
C ILE A 173 -18.49 9.02 16.99
N SER A 174 -19.68 9.61 17.17
CA SER A 174 -20.06 10.20 18.44
C SER A 174 -20.39 9.13 19.49
N PRO A 175 -20.06 9.37 20.78
CA PRO A 175 -20.62 8.60 21.88
C PRO A 175 -22.16 8.62 21.88
N TRP A 176 -22.77 7.56 22.40
CA TRP A 176 -24.22 7.39 22.53
C TRP A 176 -24.87 8.52 23.33
N ALA A 177 -24.20 9.02 24.37
CA ALA A 177 -24.70 10.12 25.20
C ALA A 177 -25.02 11.39 24.40
N ALA A 178 -24.21 11.70 23.38
CA ALA A 178 -24.35 12.91 22.57
C ALA A 178 -25.33 12.74 21.40
N MET A 179 -25.62 11.49 21.00
CA MET A 179 -26.67 11.17 20.04
C MET A 179 -27.30 9.82 20.38
N PRO A 180 -28.30 9.78 21.27
CA PRO A 180 -28.92 8.53 21.69
C PRO A 180 -29.60 7.82 20.52
N TYR A 181 -29.51 6.49 20.51
CA TYR A 181 -30.18 5.69 19.50
C TYR A 181 -31.63 5.37 19.89
N SER A 182 -32.53 5.48 18.92
CA SER A 182 -33.92 5.04 19.00
C SER A 182 -34.29 4.36 17.70
N GLN A 183 -34.83 3.14 17.78
CA GLN A 183 -35.30 2.41 16.59
C GLN A 183 -36.40 3.16 15.81
N ASN A 184 -37.10 4.09 16.45
CA ASN A 184 -38.16 4.89 15.83
C ASN A 184 -37.64 6.21 15.24
N ASP A 185 -36.34 6.50 15.35
CA ASP A 185 -35.74 7.74 14.85
C ASP A 185 -34.55 7.44 13.92
N TYR A 186 -34.82 7.53 12.62
CA TYR A 186 -33.84 7.40 11.56
C TYR A 186 -33.60 8.73 10.81
N ARG A 187 -34.20 9.83 11.25
CA ARG A 187 -34.19 11.11 10.53
C ARG A 187 -33.39 12.19 11.23
N SER A 188 -33.32 12.16 12.57
CA SER A 188 -32.57 13.16 13.33
C SER A 188 -31.11 13.16 12.93
N GLN A 189 -30.62 14.32 12.48
CA GLN A 189 -29.22 14.50 12.08
C GLN A 189 -28.34 14.86 13.30
N PRO A 190 -27.03 14.56 13.26
CA PRO A 190 -26.14 14.89 14.37
C PRO A 190 -26.08 16.38 14.68
N SER A 191 -26.25 16.71 15.96
CA SER A 191 -26.07 18.07 16.49
C SER A 191 -24.61 18.54 16.35
N SER A 192 -24.39 19.86 16.47
CA SER A 192 -23.03 20.43 16.48
C SER A 192 -22.16 19.80 17.56
N ARG A 193 -22.73 19.53 18.74
CA ARG A 193 -22.05 18.87 19.84
C ARG A 193 -21.66 17.43 19.50
N ALA A 194 -22.57 16.65 18.94
CA ALA A 194 -22.30 15.26 18.55
C ALA A 194 -21.18 15.19 17.49
N ARG A 195 -21.16 16.11 16.51
CA ARG A 195 -20.10 16.20 15.51
C ARG A 195 -18.74 16.56 16.12
N GLN A 196 -18.71 17.50 17.08
CA GLN A 196 -17.47 17.86 17.78
C GLN A 196 -16.94 16.69 18.63
N ASP A 197 -17.82 15.95 19.30
CA ASP A 197 -17.39 14.77 20.07
C ASP A 197 -16.93 13.63 19.17
N ALA A 198 -17.58 13.43 18.02
CA ALA A 198 -17.17 12.43 17.03
C ALA A 198 -15.73 12.64 16.52
N GLN A 199 -15.27 13.88 16.35
CA GLN A 199 -13.93 14.21 15.84
C GLN A 199 -12.79 13.62 16.68
N LYS A 200 -13.03 13.30 17.96
CA LYS A 200 -12.06 12.68 18.88
C LYS A 200 -11.89 11.18 18.64
N TYR A 201 -12.81 10.57 17.89
CA TYR A 201 -12.95 9.13 17.74
C TYR A 201 -12.98 8.76 16.26
N LYS A 202 -12.00 9.28 15.52
CA LYS A 202 -11.83 9.05 14.08
C LYS A 202 -11.06 7.76 13.83
N ALA A 203 -11.58 6.92 12.95
CA ALA A 203 -10.81 5.83 12.40
C ALA A 203 -9.75 6.36 11.43
N ARG A 204 -8.59 5.69 11.36
CA ARG A 204 -7.50 6.07 10.45
C ARG A 204 -7.84 5.73 9.02
N ASN A 205 -8.28 4.50 8.80
CA ASN A 205 -8.74 3.99 7.51
C ASN A 205 -9.49 2.67 7.71
N TYR A 206 -10.07 2.15 6.64
CA TYR A 206 -10.62 0.80 6.58
C TYR A 206 -10.09 0.10 5.32
N LYS A 207 -10.11 -1.24 5.35
CA LYS A 207 -9.61 -2.08 4.26
C LYS A 207 -10.57 -3.24 4.02
N ARG A 208 -10.57 -3.77 2.80
CA ARG A 208 -11.38 -4.93 2.42
C ARG A 208 -10.60 -6.23 2.53
N ILE A 209 -11.32 -7.31 2.80
CA ILE A 209 -10.79 -8.68 2.76
C ILE A 209 -11.68 -9.49 1.80
N PRO A 210 -11.11 -10.27 0.86
CA PRO A 210 -11.90 -11.21 0.09
C PRO A 210 -12.61 -12.20 1.04
N GLY A 211 -13.94 -12.33 0.94
CA GLY A 211 -14.72 -13.16 1.86
C GLY A 211 -14.26 -14.62 1.92
N THR A 212 -13.75 -15.15 0.80
CA THR A 212 -13.19 -16.51 0.74
C THR A 212 -11.82 -16.67 1.40
N ASN A 213 -11.11 -15.58 1.69
CA ASN A 213 -9.79 -15.62 2.32
C ASN A 213 -9.92 -15.72 3.85
N THR A 214 -10.19 -16.93 4.32
CA THR A 214 -10.39 -17.21 5.75
C THR A 214 -9.15 -16.93 6.59
N GLU A 215 -7.94 -17.13 6.04
CA GLU A 215 -6.69 -16.91 6.79
C GLU A 215 -6.44 -15.42 7.06
N ALA A 216 -6.78 -14.54 6.11
CA ALA A 216 -6.72 -13.09 6.33
C ALA A 216 -7.66 -12.62 7.43
N ILE A 217 -8.89 -13.15 7.46
CA ILE A 217 -9.88 -12.86 8.50
C ILE A 217 -9.37 -13.33 9.87
N LYS A 218 -8.84 -14.56 9.94
CA LYS A 218 -8.22 -15.10 11.16
C LYS A 218 -7.05 -14.24 11.62
N ALA A 219 -6.22 -13.76 10.69
CA ALA A 219 -5.09 -12.91 11.02
C ALA A 219 -5.52 -11.56 11.63
N GLU A 220 -6.59 -10.92 11.11
CA GLU A 220 -7.13 -9.70 11.74
C GLU A 220 -7.64 -9.98 13.16
N LEU A 221 -8.42 -11.05 13.33
CA LEU A 221 -8.97 -11.43 14.63
C LEU A 221 -7.85 -11.77 15.64
N ALA A 222 -6.82 -12.50 15.21
CA ALA A 222 -5.63 -12.80 16.00
C ALA A 222 -4.81 -11.53 16.34
N GLY A 223 -4.79 -10.55 15.45
CA GLY A 223 -4.26 -9.20 15.71
C GLY A 223 -5.08 -8.38 16.71
N GLY A 224 -6.26 -8.88 17.08
CA GLY A 224 -7.20 -8.23 17.99
C GLY A 224 -8.15 -7.25 17.30
N ASN A 225 -8.27 -7.30 15.97
CA ASN A 225 -9.16 -6.45 15.19
C ASN A 225 -10.48 -7.20 14.92
N PRO A 226 -11.63 -6.68 15.40
CA PRO A 226 -12.93 -7.19 14.97
C PRO A 226 -13.13 -6.91 13.48
N VAL A 227 -13.84 -7.80 12.79
CA VAL A 227 -14.03 -7.73 11.34
C VAL A 227 -15.52 -7.55 11.04
N VAL A 228 -15.90 -6.50 10.32
CA VAL A 228 -17.29 -6.22 9.96
C VAL A 228 -17.61 -6.92 8.65
N PHE A 229 -18.78 -7.55 8.57
CA PHE A 229 -19.18 -8.28 7.38
C PHE A 229 -20.69 -8.24 7.16
N GLY A 230 -21.12 -8.51 5.92
CA GLY A 230 -22.51 -8.63 5.54
C GLY A 230 -22.81 -9.94 4.81
N ILE A 231 -23.92 -10.60 5.17
CA ILE A 231 -24.43 -11.82 4.53
C ILE A 231 -25.95 -11.77 4.35
N PRO A 232 -26.52 -12.53 3.40
CA PRO A 232 -27.95 -12.86 3.46
C PRO A 232 -28.24 -13.77 4.66
N VAL A 233 -29.36 -13.54 5.34
CA VAL A 233 -29.81 -14.34 6.50
C VAL A 233 -31.17 -14.99 6.23
N ASP A 234 -31.38 -16.19 6.81
CA ASP A 234 -32.55 -17.02 6.58
C ASP A 234 -33.13 -17.60 7.89
N ASP A 235 -34.16 -18.44 7.81
CA ASP A 235 -34.79 -19.05 9.00
C ASP A 235 -33.80 -19.84 9.86
N ALA A 236 -32.83 -20.55 9.25
CA ALA A 236 -31.80 -21.25 10.00
C ALA A 236 -30.93 -20.28 10.81
N PHE A 237 -30.58 -19.12 10.24
CA PHE A 237 -29.83 -18.10 10.95
C PHE A 237 -30.65 -17.41 12.06
N TYR A 238 -31.92 -17.10 11.80
CA TYR A 238 -32.81 -16.52 12.81
C TYR A 238 -32.99 -17.45 14.02
N ASN A 239 -33.06 -18.76 13.79
CA ASN A 239 -33.27 -19.78 14.82
C ASN A 239 -31.98 -20.45 15.31
N LEU A 240 -30.82 -19.80 15.16
CA LEU A 240 -29.51 -20.43 15.35
C LEU A 240 -29.32 -21.04 16.75
N GLY A 241 -29.82 -20.42 17.82
CA GLY A 241 -29.57 -20.88 19.19
C GLY A 241 -28.07 -21.04 19.48
N SER A 242 -27.67 -22.09 20.20
CA SER A 242 -26.26 -22.34 20.55
C SER A 242 -25.46 -23.13 19.50
N GLN A 243 -26.06 -23.47 18.35
CA GLN A 243 -25.41 -24.31 17.33
C GLN A 243 -24.56 -23.46 16.35
N VAL A 244 -23.77 -24.13 15.50
CA VAL A 244 -23.01 -23.48 14.42
C VAL A 244 -23.88 -23.39 13.17
N TYR A 245 -23.94 -22.21 12.55
CA TYR A 245 -24.65 -21.98 11.31
C TYR A 245 -23.86 -22.60 10.16
N ASP A 246 -24.40 -23.67 9.57
CA ASP A 246 -23.69 -24.51 8.60
C ASP A 246 -24.54 -24.94 7.39
N ARG A 247 -25.83 -24.58 7.37
CA ARG A 247 -26.74 -24.77 6.24
C ARG A 247 -27.75 -23.63 6.16
N GLN A 248 -28.11 -23.27 4.95
CA GLN A 248 -29.24 -22.39 4.70
C GLN A 248 -30.54 -23.20 4.77
N SER A 249 -31.61 -22.62 5.32
CA SER A 249 -32.94 -23.22 5.29
C SER A 249 -34.06 -22.21 5.44
N GLY A 250 -35.23 -22.56 4.90
CA GLY A 250 -36.44 -21.76 4.99
C GLY A 250 -36.40 -20.50 4.13
N ARG A 251 -37.03 -19.43 4.61
CA ARG A 251 -37.17 -18.14 3.93
C ARG A 251 -35.92 -17.28 4.09
N ASN A 252 -35.53 -16.59 3.03
CA ASN A 252 -34.50 -15.54 3.04
C ASN A 252 -35.12 -14.20 3.49
N TYR A 253 -34.39 -13.45 4.31
CA TYR A 253 -34.82 -12.17 4.89
C TYR A 253 -33.98 -10.97 4.44
N GLY A 254 -33.12 -11.14 3.42
CA GLY A 254 -32.24 -10.10 2.90
C GLY A 254 -30.93 -10.00 3.66
N GLY A 255 -30.24 -8.86 3.49
CA GLY A 255 -28.87 -8.67 3.97
C GLY A 255 -28.81 -8.21 5.43
N HIS A 256 -27.88 -8.80 6.19
CA HIS A 256 -27.60 -8.41 7.57
C HIS A 256 -26.10 -8.21 7.81
N ALA A 257 -25.75 -7.15 8.53
CA ALA A 257 -24.37 -6.81 8.87
C ALA A 257 -24.07 -7.09 10.35
N MET A 258 -22.92 -7.71 10.61
CA MET A 258 -22.47 -8.14 11.93
C MET A 258 -20.95 -7.98 12.07
N THR A 259 -20.43 -8.28 13.25
CA THR A 259 -18.99 -8.21 13.54
C THR A 259 -18.47 -9.58 13.96
N LEU A 260 -17.44 -10.09 13.28
CA LEU A 260 -16.66 -11.23 13.73
C LEU A 260 -15.78 -10.82 14.90
N VAL A 261 -15.76 -11.67 15.92
CA VAL A 261 -15.08 -11.45 17.21
C VAL A 261 -14.20 -12.62 17.59
N GLY A 262 -14.04 -13.62 16.74
CA GLY A 262 -13.20 -14.78 17.03
C GLY A 262 -13.32 -15.87 16.00
N TYR A 263 -12.55 -16.93 16.20
CA TYR A 263 -12.61 -18.16 15.43
C TYR A 263 -12.09 -19.33 16.26
N ASP A 264 -12.47 -20.53 15.89
CA ASP A 264 -11.97 -21.77 16.50
C ASP A 264 -11.90 -22.85 15.42
N ASP A 265 -10.69 -23.25 15.07
CA ASP A 265 -10.39 -24.25 14.04
C ASP A 265 -10.86 -25.65 14.42
N ASN A 266 -11.19 -25.90 15.70
CA ASN A 266 -11.68 -27.20 16.17
C ASN A 266 -13.19 -27.22 16.41
N LYS A 267 -13.89 -26.10 16.22
CA LYS A 267 -15.34 -26.01 16.43
C LYS A 267 -16.07 -26.89 15.43
N ARG A 268 -16.95 -27.77 15.90
CA ARG A 268 -17.72 -28.69 15.05
C ARG A 268 -19.14 -28.18 14.81
N SER A 269 -19.60 -28.25 13.57
CA SER A 269 -20.99 -27.92 13.22
C SER A 269 -21.90 -29.17 13.25
N PRO A 270 -23.24 -29.00 13.32
CA PRO A 270 -24.20 -30.10 13.21
C PRO A 270 -24.03 -31.00 11.97
N ASN A 271 -23.66 -30.44 10.82
CA ASN A 271 -23.40 -31.16 9.57
C ASN A 271 -21.98 -31.75 9.48
N GLY A 272 -21.17 -31.64 10.54
CA GLY A 272 -19.83 -32.23 10.61
C GLY A 272 -18.69 -31.35 10.08
N ASP A 273 -18.95 -30.09 9.73
CA ASP A 273 -17.88 -29.14 9.37
C ASP A 273 -16.96 -28.92 10.58
N VAL A 274 -15.67 -28.72 10.31
CA VAL A 274 -14.65 -28.40 11.32
C VAL A 274 -14.12 -27.01 11.06
N GLY A 275 -14.16 -26.17 12.09
CA GLY A 275 -13.75 -24.77 12.06
C GLY A 275 -14.93 -23.81 11.87
N ALA A 276 -14.98 -22.77 12.71
CA ALA A 276 -16.02 -21.75 12.64
C ALA A 276 -15.54 -20.37 13.09
N PHE A 277 -16.15 -19.31 12.53
CA PHE A 277 -15.99 -17.94 13.02
C PHE A 277 -17.05 -17.63 14.08
N LYS A 278 -16.67 -16.88 15.12
CA LYS A 278 -17.56 -16.35 16.16
C LYS A 278 -17.97 -14.93 15.79
N LEU A 279 -19.25 -14.60 15.95
CA LEU A 279 -19.82 -13.28 15.66
C LEU A 279 -20.60 -12.72 16.85
N ILE A 280 -20.66 -11.39 16.96
CA ILE A 280 -21.62 -10.67 17.79
C ILE A 280 -22.75 -10.12 16.91
N ASN A 281 -23.98 -10.20 17.41
CA ASN A 281 -25.17 -9.74 16.70
C ASN A 281 -25.88 -8.61 17.47
N SER A 282 -26.69 -7.82 16.77
CA SER A 282 -27.47 -6.69 17.29
C SER A 282 -28.94 -7.03 17.54
N TRP A 283 -29.23 -8.29 17.90
CA TRP A 283 -30.58 -8.83 18.12
C TRP A 283 -30.85 -9.23 19.58
N SER A 284 -30.23 -8.50 20.51
CA SER A 284 -30.28 -8.74 21.96
C SER A 284 -29.66 -10.05 22.42
N THR A 285 -29.59 -10.24 23.75
CA THR A 285 -29.08 -11.46 24.37
C THR A 285 -30.02 -12.66 24.21
N SER A 286 -31.26 -12.49 23.73
CA SER A 286 -32.15 -13.64 23.49
C SER A 286 -31.82 -14.40 22.21
N TRP A 287 -31.06 -13.82 21.28
CA TRP A 287 -30.66 -14.47 20.04
C TRP A 287 -29.36 -15.25 20.21
N GLY A 288 -29.24 -16.42 19.56
CA GLY A 288 -28.01 -17.21 19.55
C GLY A 288 -27.58 -17.71 20.93
N ASP A 289 -26.27 -17.78 21.18
CA ASP A 289 -25.68 -17.94 22.52
C ASP A 289 -25.48 -16.55 23.14
N ARG A 290 -26.52 -16.04 23.79
CA ARG A 290 -26.50 -14.76 24.53
C ARG A 290 -26.07 -13.56 23.68
N GLY A 291 -26.52 -13.52 22.42
CA GLY A 291 -26.21 -12.49 21.43
C GLY A 291 -25.00 -12.81 20.54
N TYR A 292 -24.36 -13.95 20.73
CA TYR A 292 -23.26 -14.44 19.90
C TYR A 292 -23.70 -15.64 19.06
N GLY A 293 -23.03 -15.83 17.93
CA GLY A 293 -23.26 -16.96 17.05
C GLY A 293 -21.96 -17.51 16.50
N TRP A 294 -22.05 -18.68 15.88
CA TRP A 294 -20.95 -19.28 15.14
C TRP A 294 -21.37 -19.58 13.71
N ILE A 295 -20.48 -19.40 12.74
CA ILE A 295 -20.68 -19.77 11.33
C ILE A 295 -19.54 -20.66 10.86
N SER A 296 -19.87 -21.82 10.26
CA SER A 296 -18.83 -22.76 9.80
C SER A 296 -17.99 -22.15 8.69
N TYR A 297 -16.71 -22.50 8.59
CA TYR A 297 -15.85 -22.00 7.50
C TYR A 297 -16.39 -22.39 6.11
N ASN A 298 -17.04 -23.55 6.00
CA ASN A 298 -17.64 -23.99 4.74
C ASN A 298 -18.86 -23.15 4.39
N MET A 299 -19.75 -22.87 5.35
CA MET A 299 -20.87 -21.96 5.13
C MET A 299 -20.39 -20.55 4.79
N TRP A 300 -19.41 -20.04 5.54
CA TRP A 300 -18.78 -18.74 5.28
C TRP A 300 -18.27 -18.61 3.83
N LYS A 301 -17.52 -19.61 3.34
CA LYS A 301 -17.01 -19.62 1.97
C LYS A 301 -18.14 -19.69 0.93
N ARG A 302 -19.21 -20.44 1.20
CA ARG A 302 -20.38 -20.52 0.31
C ARG A 302 -21.12 -19.19 0.18
N LEU A 303 -21.25 -18.44 1.28
CA LEU A 303 -21.90 -17.13 1.29
C LEU A 303 -21.05 -16.03 0.64
N ASN A 304 -19.72 -16.23 0.57
CA ASN A 304 -18.75 -15.27 0.04
C ASN A 304 -19.03 -13.82 0.52
N PRO A 305 -18.98 -13.59 1.84
CA PRO A 305 -19.42 -12.34 2.44
C PRO A 305 -18.63 -11.15 1.94
N TYR A 306 -19.26 -9.98 2.02
CA TYR A 306 -18.53 -8.73 1.94
C TYR A 306 -17.90 -8.43 3.30
N VAL A 307 -16.58 -8.18 3.32
CA VAL A 307 -15.80 -8.11 4.56
C VAL A 307 -14.93 -6.86 4.57
N LEU A 308 -15.06 -6.06 5.62
CA LEU A 308 -14.24 -4.88 5.89
C LEU A 308 -13.64 -4.92 7.29
N VAL A 309 -12.43 -4.41 7.44
CA VAL A 309 -11.76 -4.19 8.73
C VAL A 309 -11.44 -2.71 8.89
N MET A 310 -11.72 -2.18 10.08
CA MET A 310 -11.47 -0.77 10.44
C MET A 310 -10.19 -0.66 11.26
N TYR A 311 -9.31 0.29 10.93
CA TYR A 311 -8.11 0.60 11.70
C TYR A 311 -8.24 1.97 12.35
N ASP A 312 -7.96 2.05 13.64
CA ASP A 312 -8.18 3.26 14.44
C ASP A 312 -7.01 4.25 14.39
N ILE A 313 -7.27 5.52 14.71
CA ILE A 313 -6.22 6.50 15.07
C ILE A 313 -5.96 6.32 16.56
N GLN A 314 -4.81 5.75 16.92
CA GLN A 314 -4.42 5.65 18.34
C GLN A 314 -3.98 7.03 18.85
N GLU A 315 -4.70 7.61 19.80
CA GLU A 315 -4.27 8.81 20.53
C GLU A 315 -3.17 8.43 21.54
N SER A 316 -1.92 8.82 21.25
CA SER A 316 -0.82 8.68 22.21
C SER A 316 -0.64 9.98 23.02
N GLU A 317 -0.84 9.93 24.34
CA GLU A 317 -0.26 10.91 25.29
C GLU A 317 1.28 10.74 25.37
N PRO A 318 2.03 11.78 25.77
CA PRO A 318 3.37 12.05 25.24
C PRO A 318 4.50 11.43 26.07
N ASN A 319 5.31 10.54 25.46
CA ASN A 319 6.77 10.44 25.66
C ASN A 319 7.40 9.27 24.88
N PRO A 320 8.73 9.28 24.65
CA PRO A 320 9.50 10.17 23.78
C PRO A 320 9.56 9.59 22.35
N SER A 321 9.33 10.44 21.34
CA SER A 321 9.60 10.24 19.90
C SER A 321 9.40 8.81 19.32
N PRO A 322 8.29 8.52 18.64
CA PRO A 322 8.11 7.21 18.02
C PRO A 322 9.13 7.02 16.90
N GLY A 323 9.92 5.93 17.00
CA GLY A 323 10.53 5.32 15.83
C GLY A 323 9.46 4.97 14.78
N PRO A 324 9.86 4.70 13.52
CA PRO A 324 8.93 4.46 12.42
C PRO A 324 7.94 3.38 12.80
N GLN A 325 6.66 3.52 12.43
CA GLN A 325 5.65 2.51 12.73
C GLN A 325 6.03 1.21 12.00
N PRO A 326 6.35 0.10 12.71
CA PRO A 326 6.60 -1.17 12.07
C PRO A 326 5.24 -1.75 11.70
N GLY A 327 4.77 -1.42 10.51
CA GLY A 327 3.69 -2.17 9.87
C GLY A 327 4.19 -3.57 9.49
N PRO A 328 3.32 -4.59 9.45
CA PRO A 328 3.66 -5.82 8.72
C PRO A 328 4.06 -5.37 7.32
N GLU A 329 5.23 -5.80 6.82
CA GLU A 329 5.82 -5.39 5.54
C GLU A 329 4.74 -4.95 4.54
N GLN A 330 4.41 -3.66 4.53
CA GLN A 330 3.78 -3.11 3.37
C GLN A 330 4.93 -3.11 2.39
N SER A 331 4.90 -4.10 1.51
CA SER A 331 5.13 -3.86 0.09
C SER A 331 4.43 -2.52 -0.21
N GLU A 332 5.18 -1.43 -0.06
CA GLU A 332 4.74 -0.15 -0.60
C GLU A 332 4.61 -0.46 -2.08
N LYS A 333 3.37 -0.33 -2.61
CA LYS A 333 3.14 -0.46 -4.04
C LYS A 333 4.21 0.40 -4.72
N ILE A 334 5.05 -0.26 -5.51
CA ILE A 334 6.22 0.38 -6.09
C ILE A 334 5.77 1.63 -6.87
N GLN A 335 6.51 2.73 -6.75
CA GLN A 335 6.12 3.98 -7.40
C GLN A 335 6.46 3.95 -8.90
N PRO A 336 5.70 4.67 -9.74
CA PRO A 336 6.05 4.76 -11.15
C PRO A 336 7.43 5.43 -11.32
N PRO A 337 8.17 5.08 -12.39
CA PRO A 337 9.44 5.74 -12.68
C PRO A 337 9.31 7.26 -12.79
N ALA A 338 10.21 7.98 -12.13
CA ALA A 338 10.34 9.43 -12.27
C ALA A 338 11.22 9.80 -13.46
N ASN A 339 11.19 11.07 -13.85
CA ASN A 339 12.04 11.64 -14.92
C ASN A 339 11.98 10.86 -16.23
N VAL A 340 10.79 10.36 -16.57
CA VAL A 340 10.55 9.72 -17.87
C VAL A 340 10.74 10.78 -18.95
N THR A 341 11.53 10.45 -19.98
CA THR A 341 11.82 11.27 -21.16
C THR A 341 11.82 10.40 -22.41
N ALA A 342 11.50 11.00 -23.57
CA ALA A 342 11.55 10.33 -24.87
C ALA A 342 12.22 11.23 -25.93
N SER A 343 12.89 10.61 -26.91
CA SER A 343 13.61 11.34 -27.96
C SER A 343 12.73 12.03 -28.98
N ARG A 344 13.05 13.28 -29.30
CA ARG A 344 12.27 14.18 -30.16
C ARG A 344 13.13 14.66 -31.33
N GLY A 345 13.15 13.87 -32.40
CA GLY A 345 13.92 14.15 -33.61
C GLY A 345 15.43 14.00 -33.46
N THR A 346 15.93 13.48 -32.32
CA THR A 346 17.35 13.23 -32.06
C THR A 346 17.91 12.07 -32.89
N TYR A 347 17.07 11.12 -33.32
CA TYR A 347 17.48 10.00 -34.16
C TYR A 347 16.58 9.89 -35.38
N SER A 348 17.11 9.35 -36.47
CA SER A 348 16.36 9.16 -37.71
C SER A 348 15.56 7.87 -37.78
N ASP A 349 15.85 6.93 -36.88
CA ASP A 349 15.39 5.54 -36.99
C ASP A 349 14.76 4.97 -35.71
N ARG A 350 14.76 5.73 -34.61
CA ARG A 350 14.25 5.24 -33.32
C ARG A 350 13.81 6.37 -32.39
N VAL A 351 13.01 5.99 -31.39
CA VAL A 351 12.78 6.82 -30.21
C VAL A 351 13.47 6.18 -29.00
N GLU A 352 14.36 6.92 -28.35
CA GLU A 352 14.99 6.51 -27.09
C GLU A 352 14.11 6.98 -25.92
N ILE A 353 13.70 6.06 -25.05
CA ILE A 353 12.93 6.33 -23.83
C ILE A 353 13.81 6.03 -22.63
N SER A 354 13.82 6.93 -21.65
CA SER A 354 14.67 6.79 -20.46
C SER A 354 13.99 7.30 -19.20
N TRP A 355 14.35 6.73 -18.05
CA TRP A 355 13.73 7.03 -16.76
C TRP A 355 14.71 6.87 -15.59
N SER A 356 14.30 7.31 -14.40
CA SER A 356 15.03 7.06 -13.15
C SER A 356 14.74 5.66 -12.61
N ALA A 357 15.78 4.97 -12.12
CA ALA A 357 15.61 3.68 -11.47
C ALA A 357 14.71 3.78 -10.23
N VAL A 358 13.84 2.80 -10.05
CA VAL A 358 12.96 2.70 -8.89
C VAL A 358 13.49 1.62 -7.94
N SER A 359 13.61 1.97 -6.66
CA SER A 359 14.08 1.03 -5.64
C SER A 359 13.12 -0.16 -5.52
N GLY A 360 13.66 -1.37 -5.57
CA GLY A 360 12.89 -2.62 -5.53
C GLY A 360 12.29 -3.04 -6.88
N ALA A 361 12.47 -2.26 -7.96
CA ALA A 361 12.08 -2.70 -9.29
C ALA A 361 13.00 -3.84 -9.75
N VAL A 362 12.38 -4.94 -10.17
CA VAL A 362 13.03 -6.07 -10.82
C VAL A 362 13.05 -5.85 -12.33
N VAL A 363 11.97 -5.30 -12.90
CA VAL A 363 11.83 -5.04 -14.34
C VAL A 363 10.90 -3.84 -14.58
N TYR A 364 11.04 -3.19 -15.74
CA TYR A 364 10.16 -2.13 -16.22
C TYR A 364 9.34 -2.61 -17.42
N VAL A 365 8.12 -2.09 -17.56
CA VAL A 365 7.28 -2.31 -18.75
C VAL A 365 7.15 -0.99 -19.50
N VAL A 366 7.49 -1.00 -20.77
CA VAL A 366 7.40 0.15 -21.67
C VAL A 366 6.17 0.00 -22.55
N TYR A 367 5.34 1.04 -22.53
CA TYR A 367 4.11 1.15 -23.28
C TYR A 367 4.20 2.26 -24.31
N ARG A 368 3.56 2.06 -25.47
CA ARG A 368 3.45 3.03 -26.55
C ARG A 368 1.99 3.18 -26.99
N SER A 369 1.56 4.42 -27.20
CA SER A 369 0.33 4.75 -27.89
C SER A 369 0.63 5.14 -29.33
N GLU A 370 -0.13 4.58 -30.27
CA GLU A 370 -0.07 4.98 -31.68
C GLU A 370 -0.58 6.41 -31.86
N PRO A 371 -0.11 7.15 -32.88
CA PRO A 371 -0.56 8.50 -33.19
C PRO A 371 -2.10 8.56 -33.32
N GLY A 372 -2.76 9.37 -32.49
CA GLY A 372 -4.24 9.47 -32.46
C GLY A 372 -4.97 8.26 -31.85
N GLY A 373 -4.25 7.32 -31.26
CA GLY A 373 -4.81 6.15 -30.58
C GLY A 373 -5.46 6.48 -29.24
N GLN A 374 -6.44 5.67 -28.84
CA GLN A 374 -7.18 5.81 -27.56
C GLN A 374 -6.57 4.99 -26.41
N GLY A 375 -5.38 4.40 -26.60
CA GLY A 375 -4.79 3.48 -25.63
C GLY A 375 -3.32 3.20 -25.87
N PHE A 376 -2.72 2.50 -24.91
CA PHE A 376 -1.32 2.12 -24.91
C PHE A 376 -1.17 0.61 -25.04
N GLU A 377 -0.28 0.19 -25.94
CA GLU A 377 0.14 -1.19 -26.17
C GLU A 377 1.52 -1.40 -25.52
N GLN A 378 1.73 -2.58 -24.93
CA GLN A 378 3.05 -2.96 -24.40
C GLN A 378 4.00 -3.21 -25.57
N ILE A 379 5.19 -2.61 -25.53
CA ILE A 379 6.22 -2.77 -26.58
C ILE A 379 7.49 -3.46 -26.08
N ALA A 380 7.79 -3.39 -24.78
CA ALA A 380 8.97 -4.04 -24.23
C ALA A 380 8.90 -4.20 -22.71
N TYR A 381 9.65 -5.18 -22.21
CA TYR A 381 10.20 -5.19 -20.87
C TYR A 381 11.66 -4.73 -20.91
N SER A 382 12.13 -4.10 -19.84
CA SER A 382 13.53 -3.69 -19.68
C SER A 382 14.00 -3.87 -18.23
N GLU A 383 15.15 -4.51 -18.03
CA GLU A 383 15.85 -4.55 -16.73
C GLU A 383 16.77 -3.32 -16.56
N SER A 384 16.98 -2.54 -17.63
CA SER A 384 17.67 -1.26 -17.58
C SER A 384 16.68 -0.10 -17.47
N THR A 385 17.21 1.09 -17.28
CA THR A 385 16.47 2.36 -17.19
C THR A 385 16.29 3.06 -18.54
N THR A 386 16.47 2.33 -19.64
CA THR A 386 16.35 2.82 -21.01
C THR A 386 15.69 1.78 -21.91
N HIS A 387 15.07 2.27 -23.00
CA HIS A 387 14.56 1.45 -24.09
C HIS A 387 14.67 2.21 -25.42
N SER A 388 15.02 1.50 -26.50
CA SER A 388 15.14 2.09 -27.84
C SER A 388 14.05 1.48 -28.74
N ASP A 389 13.01 2.25 -29.04
CA ASP A 389 11.92 1.85 -29.92
C ASP A 389 12.30 2.15 -31.37
N THR A 390 12.77 1.13 -32.09
CA THR A 390 13.14 1.20 -33.51
C THR A 390 11.97 0.95 -34.45
N MET A 391 10.78 0.63 -33.92
CA MET A 391 9.60 0.27 -34.69
C MET A 391 8.66 1.47 -34.86
N VAL A 392 9.24 2.64 -35.06
CA VAL A 392 8.59 3.95 -35.24
C VAL A 392 8.75 4.46 -36.66
N GLN A 393 7.75 5.19 -37.17
CA GLN A 393 7.89 5.89 -38.44
C GLN A 393 8.58 7.25 -38.21
N PRO A 394 9.58 7.64 -39.03
CA PRO A 394 10.16 8.98 -38.96
C PRO A 394 9.13 10.08 -39.18
N ASP A 395 9.33 11.20 -38.49
CA ASP A 395 8.52 12.43 -38.52
C ASP A 395 7.06 12.21 -38.08
N VAL A 396 6.82 11.23 -37.21
CA VAL A 396 5.52 10.92 -36.59
C VAL A 396 5.66 10.84 -35.07
N ALA A 397 4.77 11.50 -34.33
CA ALA A 397 4.79 11.55 -32.87
C ALA A 397 4.05 10.37 -32.21
N TYR A 398 4.70 9.76 -31.21
CA TYR A 398 4.21 8.67 -30.39
C TYR A 398 4.20 9.08 -28.92
N LYS A 399 3.28 8.52 -28.12
CA LYS A 399 3.26 8.71 -26.66
C LYS A 399 3.74 7.45 -25.95
N TYR A 400 4.54 7.62 -24.91
CA TYR A 400 5.14 6.55 -24.13
C TYR A 400 4.82 6.73 -22.66
N LEU A 401 4.68 5.61 -21.95
CA LEU A 401 4.71 5.58 -20.50
C LEU A 401 5.48 4.34 -20.03
N VAL A 402 6.00 4.40 -18.81
CA VAL A 402 6.78 3.32 -18.20
C VAL A 402 6.22 3.01 -16.82
N ILE A 403 6.17 1.74 -16.48
CA ILE A 403 5.83 1.27 -15.11
C ILE A 403 6.96 0.42 -14.56
N ALA A 404 7.11 0.42 -13.24
CA ALA A 404 8.06 -0.42 -12.50
C ALA A 404 7.35 -1.65 -11.93
N VAL A 405 8.02 -2.79 -11.96
CA VAL A 405 7.51 -4.06 -11.43
C VAL A 405 8.54 -4.66 -10.48
N ALA A 406 8.13 -4.91 -9.24
CA ALA A 406 8.95 -5.49 -8.17
C ALA A 406 8.67 -6.98 -7.92
N GLY A 407 7.53 -7.48 -8.41
CA GLY A 407 7.12 -8.88 -8.28
C GLY A 407 5.72 -9.08 -8.85
N GLU A 408 5.17 -10.29 -8.75
CA GLU A 408 3.92 -10.66 -9.44
C GLU A 408 2.70 -9.80 -9.04
N ASP A 409 2.66 -9.33 -7.79
CA ASP A 409 1.58 -8.51 -7.23
C ASP A 409 2.05 -7.11 -6.80
N ASN A 410 3.28 -6.72 -7.12
CA ASN A 410 3.84 -5.41 -6.79
C ASN A 410 4.36 -4.70 -8.03
N TYR A 411 3.51 -3.86 -8.62
CA TYR A 411 3.83 -3.00 -9.76
C TYR A 411 3.24 -1.61 -9.58
N SER A 412 3.86 -0.64 -10.23
CA SER A 412 3.45 0.75 -10.13
C SER A 412 2.15 1.01 -10.87
N ASP A 413 1.34 1.92 -10.35
CA ASP A 413 0.08 2.29 -10.98
C ASP A 413 0.32 2.98 -12.33
N PRO A 414 -0.12 2.39 -13.46
CA PRO A 414 0.07 3.01 -14.76
C PRO A 414 -0.64 4.36 -14.90
N GLN A 415 -1.73 4.59 -14.16
CA GLN A 415 -2.45 5.87 -14.19
C GLN A 415 -1.65 7.03 -13.57
N ASN A 416 -0.67 6.70 -12.72
CA ASN A 416 0.22 7.68 -12.09
C ASN A 416 1.54 7.84 -12.87
N SER A 417 1.76 7.07 -13.94
CA SER A 417 2.96 7.19 -14.76
C SER A 417 2.90 8.44 -15.63
N LYS A 418 4.04 9.14 -15.72
CA LYS A 418 4.19 10.28 -16.62
C LYS A 418 4.12 9.80 -18.08
N ILE A 419 3.22 10.40 -18.86
CA ILE A 419 3.17 10.23 -20.31
C ILE A 419 4.15 11.22 -20.94
N VAL A 420 4.99 10.73 -21.84
CA VAL A 420 5.91 11.55 -22.63
C VAL A 420 5.75 11.27 -24.10
N GLU A 421 5.84 12.31 -24.92
CA GLU A 421 5.84 12.16 -26.38
C GLU A 421 7.27 12.14 -26.94
N GLY A 422 7.48 11.36 -28.01
CA GLY A 422 8.73 11.28 -28.76
C GLY A 422 8.49 10.92 -30.24
N TYR A 423 9.49 11.21 -31.09
CA TYR A 423 9.48 10.94 -32.53
C TYR A 423 10.91 10.81 -33.08
N ALA A 424 11.07 10.03 -34.15
CA ALA A 424 12.27 10.03 -34.96
C ALA A 424 12.20 11.15 -36.03
N SER A 425 13.32 11.64 -36.57
CA SER A 425 13.30 12.59 -37.69
C SER A 425 14.32 12.24 -38.77
N ALA A 426 13.84 12.15 -40.03
CA ALA A 426 14.60 11.68 -41.18
C ALA A 426 15.85 12.52 -41.53
N GLY A 427 16.06 13.67 -40.86
CA GLY A 427 17.21 14.55 -41.03
C GLY A 427 17.96 14.90 -39.74
N SER A 428 17.90 14.05 -38.70
CA SER A 428 18.46 14.37 -37.37
C SER A 428 19.89 14.92 -37.42
N ASN A 429 20.06 16.12 -36.87
CA ASN A 429 21.32 16.84 -36.73
C ASN A 429 21.31 17.73 -35.46
N THR A 430 20.59 17.31 -34.41
CA THR A 430 20.33 18.10 -33.20
C THR A 430 21.30 17.75 -32.05
N ALA A 431 21.36 18.62 -31.04
CA ALA A 431 22.10 18.34 -29.81
C ALA A 431 21.49 17.12 -29.07
N PRO A 432 22.27 16.40 -28.23
CA PRO A 432 21.77 15.26 -27.51
C PRO A 432 20.65 15.63 -26.53
N GLN A 433 19.83 14.66 -26.16
CA GLN A 433 18.79 14.88 -25.18
C GLN A 433 19.32 15.14 -23.76
N LYS A 434 18.44 15.69 -22.92
CA LYS A 434 18.63 15.82 -21.47
C LYS A 434 19.01 14.45 -20.89
N VAL A 435 20.08 14.43 -20.09
CA VAL A 435 20.52 13.22 -19.37
C VAL A 435 19.49 12.88 -18.29
N SER A 436 19.05 11.63 -18.27
CA SER A 436 18.13 11.08 -17.27
C SER A 436 18.82 10.07 -16.36
N GLY A 437 18.17 9.72 -15.25
CA GLY A 437 18.66 8.65 -14.36
C GLY A 437 19.97 8.98 -13.64
N LEU A 438 20.32 10.27 -13.52
CA LEU A 438 21.49 10.69 -12.73
C LEU A 438 21.32 10.21 -11.28
N GLN A 439 22.26 9.39 -10.84
CA GLN A 439 22.39 8.88 -9.49
C GLN A 439 23.75 9.25 -8.94
N ALA A 440 23.80 9.49 -7.64
CA ALA A 440 25.02 9.75 -6.91
C ALA A 440 25.09 8.79 -5.73
N SER A 441 26.26 8.21 -5.51
CA SER A 441 26.54 7.35 -4.37
C SER A 441 27.88 7.72 -3.76
N LEU A 442 27.94 7.75 -2.44
CA LEU A 442 29.18 8.00 -1.72
C LEU A 442 29.99 6.71 -1.66
N ARG A 443 31.23 6.74 -2.16
CA ARG A 443 32.19 5.65 -2.00
C ARG A 443 33.12 5.94 -0.83
N ALA A 444 33.36 4.92 -0.01
CA ALA A 444 34.25 5.02 1.13
C ALA A 444 35.48 4.12 0.95
N VAL A 445 36.55 4.72 0.45
CA VAL A 445 37.91 4.19 0.53
C VAL A 445 38.80 5.40 0.81
N ALA A 446 39.18 5.60 2.08
CA ALA A 446 40.10 6.66 2.56
C ALA A 446 40.01 8.02 1.80
N GLY A 447 39.06 8.87 2.20
CA GLY A 447 38.70 10.10 1.50
C GLY A 447 37.30 9.97 0.91
N VAL A 448 36.41 10.91 1.21
CA VAL A 448 35.03 10.88 0.68
C VAL A 448 35.10 11.07 -0.82
N SER A 449 34.50 10.18 -1.61
CA SER A 449 34.34 10.35 -3.07
C SER A 449 32.88 10.16 -3.47
N VAL A 450 32.45 10.84 -4.54
CA VAL A 450 31.09 10.74 -5.08
C VAL A 450 31.15 10.05 -6.44
N SER A 451 30.57 8.85 -6.52
CA SER A 451 30.37 8.11 -7.75
C SER A 451 29.04 8.53 -8.36
N LEU A 452 29.10 9.18 -9.51
CA LEU A 452 27.96 9.55 -10.34
C LEU A 452 27.80 8.51 -11.45
N ASN A 453 26.57 8.07 -11.68
CA ASN A 453 26.19 7.26 -12.84
C ASN A 453 24.92 7.84 -13.45
N TRP A 454 24.75 7.73 -14.76
CA TRP A 454 23.54 8.16 -15.45
C TRP A 454 23.26 7.25 -16.65
N ASN A 455 22.09 7.41 -17.26
CA ASN A 455 21.76 6.65 -18.46
C ASN A 455 22.59 7.14 -19.65
N ASP A 456 23.14 6.22 -20.44
CA ASP A 456 23.82 6.59 -21.67
C ASP A 456 22.85 7.27 -22.64
N VAL A 457 23.23 8.45 -23.13
CA VAL A 457 22.50 9.20 -24.15
C VAL A 457 23.07 8.81 -25.51
N SER A 458 22.29 8.08 -26.29
CA SER A 458 22.71 7.62 -27.60
C SER A 458 23.10 8.80 -28.51
N GLY A 459 24.19 8.70 -29.27
CA GLY A 459 24.70 9.81 -30.09
C GLY A 459 25.44 10.91 -29.32
N ALA A 460 25.57 10.82 -27.98
CA ALA A 460 26.52 11.64 -27.24
C ALA A 460 27.95 11.18 -27.53
N THR A 461 28.86 12.13 -27.77
CA THR A 461 30.30 11.87 -27.88
C THR A 461 31.04 12.08 -26.56
N SER A 462 30.43 12.84 -25.64
CA SER A 462 30.93 13.07 -24.29
C SER A 462 29.81 13.61 -23.37
N TYR A 463 30.07 13.63 -22.07
CA TYR A 463 29.23 14.21 -21.04
C TYR A 463 30.02 15.24 -20.26
N GLN A 464 29.42 16.39 -20.00
CA GLN A 464 29.98 17.42 -19.12
C GLN A 464 29.29 17.36 -17.76
N ILE A 465 30.09 17.35 -16.69
CA ILE A 465 29.63 17.28 -15.30
C ILE A 465 29.91 18.63 -14.64
N VAL A 466 28.92 19.16 -13.93
CA VAL A 466 29.07 20.34 -13.07
C VAL A 466 28.81 19.98 -11.62
N ARG A 467 29.47 20.71 -10.72
CA ARG A 467 29.26 20.66 -9.28
C ARG A 467 28.91 22.04 -8.76
N TYR A 468 27.92 22.12 -7.88
CA TYR A 468 27.52 23.36 -7.25
C TYR A 468 28.58 23.81 -6.23
N ASN A 469 29.10 25.03 -6.39
CA ASN A 469 30.03 25.65 -5.45
C ASN A 469 29.26 26.57 -4.50
N ALA A 470 29.13 26.13 -3.24
CA ALA A 470 28.40 26.88 -2.21
C ALA A 470 29.02 28.24 -1.88
N SER A 471 30.35 28.39 -2.01
CA SER A 471 31.06 29.64 -1.70
C SER A 471 30.79 30.73 -2.73
N THR A 472 30.72 30.35 -4.02
CA THR A 472 30.44 31.29 -5.12
C THR A 472 28.97 31.33 -5.53
N LYS A 473 28.15 30.42 -4.98
CA LYS A 473 26.74 30.20 -5.34
C LYS A 473 26.52 29.91 -6.83
N GLN A 474 27.50 29.29 -7.49
CA GLN A 474 27.49 29.03 -8.93
C GLN A 474 27.82 27.56 -9.24
N TRP A 475 27.34 27.07 -10.38
CA TRP A 475 27.74 25.79 -10.93
C TRP A 475 29.09 25.91 -11.62
N ALA A 476 30.03 25.02 -11.26
CA ALA A 476 31.36 24.96 -11.87
C ALA A 476 31.54 23.64 -12.62
N VAL A 477 32.12 23.69 -13.82
CA VAL A 477 32.47 22.49 -14.58
C VAL A 477 33.52 21.72 -13.80
N LEU A 478 33.20 20.46 -13.50
CA LEU A 478 34.05 19.55 -12.77
C LEU A 478 34.90 18.70 -13.71
N ALA A 479 34.26 18.12 -14.73
CA ALA A 479 34.92 17.24 -15.69
C ALA A 479 34.12 17.10 -16.99
N THR A 480 34.77 16.50 -18.00
CA THR A 480 34.12 15.97 -19.20
C THR A 480 34.60 14.54 -19.41
N THR A 481 33.69 13.60 -19.64
CA THR A 481 33.97 12.16 -19.79
C THR A 481 33.29 11.60 -21.03
N ARG A 482 33.72 10.43 -21.52
CA ARG A 482 33.00 9.68 -22.56
C ARG A 482 32.12 8.57 -22.00
N GLU A 483 32.28 8.26 -20.72
CA GLU A 483 31.55 7.20 -20.04
C GLU A 483 30.29 7.76 -19.38
N SER A 484 29.25 6.93 -19.22
CA SER A 484 28.04 7.22 -18.45
C SER A 484 28.25 7.23 -16.93
N SER A 485 29.50 7.43 -16.49
CA SER A 485 29.87 7.48 -15.08
C SER A 485 31.01 8.46 -14.84
N PHE A 486 31.09 8.97 -13.62
CA PHE A 486 32.18 9.81 -13.18
C PHE A 486 32.41 9.66 -11.66
N ASN A 487 33.67 9.65 -11.22
CA ASN A 487 34.01 9.61 -9.81
C ASN A 487 34.68 10.92 -9.38
N ASP A 488 33.96 11.74 -8.60
CA ASP A 488 34.53 12.91 -7.94
C ASP A 488 35.33 12.46 -6.71
N THR A 489 36.65 12.43 -6.85
CA THR A 489 37.57 12.01 -5.77
C THR A 489 37.87 13.10 -4.76
N ASN A 490 37.44 14.34 -5.01
CA ASN A 490 37.63 15.47 -4.10
C ASN A 490 36.36 16.35 -4.04
N PRO A 491 35.24 15.80 -3.55
CA PRO A 491 33.96 16.50 -3.45
C PRO A 491 33.97 17.57 -2.35
N GLY A 492 34.98 17.57 -1.47
CA GLY A 492 35.00 18.33 -0.23
C GLY A 492 34.40 17.53 0.93
N SER A 493 34.09 18.20 2.04
CA SER A 493 33.46 17.60 3.23
C SER A 493 32.56 18.64 3.93
N ASN A 494 31.76 18.21 4.92
CA ASN A 494 30.99 19.11 5.79
C ASN A 494 29.94 19.99 5.08
N SER A 495 29.44 19.60 3.91
CA SER A 495 28.51 20.41 3.11
C SER A 495 27.54 19.55 2.28
N ILE A 496 26.41 20.16 1.92
CA ILE A 496 25.52 19.62 0.88
C ILE A 496 25.99 20.24 -0.45
N THR A 497 26.26 19.40 -1.45
CA THR A 497 26.60 19.85 -2.80
C THR A 497 25.65 19.25 -3.82
N GLY A 498 25.55 19.86 -5.00
CA GLY A 498 24.72 19.39 -6.10
C GLY A 498 25.58 18.99 -7.30
N TYR A 499 25.13 18.00 -8.06
CA TYR A 499 25.71 17.59 -9.34
C TYR A 499 24.66 17.61 -10.44
N ALA A 500 25.06 18.04 -11.64
CA ALA A 500 24.26 17.91 -12.85
C ALA A 500 25.14 17.49 -14.02
N VAL A 501 24.55 16.81 -15.00
CA VAL A 501 25.26 16.27 -16.16
C VAL A 501 24.51 16.61 -17.43
N ARG A 502 25.23 16.95 -18.51
CA ARG A 502 24.65 17.09 -19.85
C ARG A 502 25.45 16.31 -20.87
N ALA A 503 24.76 15.78 -21.87
CA ALA A 503 25.38 15.10 -23.01
C ALA A 503 25.81 16.12 -24.09
N ILE A 504 26.88 15.83 -24.82
CA ILE A 504 27.45 16.69 -25.87
C ILE A 504 27.74 15.84 -27.11
N ASN A 505 27.42 16.36 -28.29
CA ASN A 505 27.84 15.78 -29.58
C ASN A 505 28.43 16.87 -30.50
N SER A 506 28.69 16.53 -31.76
CA SER A 506 29.23 17.46 -32.76
C SER A 506 28.28 18.61 -33.16
N LYS A 507 27.02 18.56 -32.73
CA LYS A 507 25.97 19.54 -33.04
C LYS A 507 25.68 20.49 -31.88
N GLY A 508 26.08 20.13 -30.67
CA GLY A 508 25.97 21.00 -29.50
C GLY A 508 25.89 20.24 -28.18
N ALA A 509 25.71 20.99 -27.10
CA ALA A 509 25.42 20.45 -25.79
C ALA A 509 23.90 20.34 -25.58
N GLY A 510 23.46 19.21 -25.05
CA GLY A 510 22.08 19.03 -24.60
C GLY A 510 21.79 19.78 -23.30
N GLU A 511 20.55 19.66 -22.82
CA GLU A 511 20.14 20.24 -21.56
C GLU A 511 20.81 19.57 -20.35
N TRP A 512 20.96 20.34 -19.27
CA TRP A 512 21.39 19.81 -17.97
C TRP A 512 20.34 18.86 -17.41
N SER A 513 20.79 17.74 -16.84
CA SER A 513 19.96 16.85 -16.04
C SER A 513 19.32 17.59 -14.87
N ASP A 514 18.26 17.00 -14.30
CA ASP A 514 17.81 17.43 -12.98
C ASP A 514 18.97 17.26 -11.99
N PRO A 515 19.28 18.28 -11.17
CA PRO A 515 20.42 18.24 -10.28
C PRO A 515 20.16 17.25 -9.14
N ILE A 516 21.17 16.43 -8.80
CA ILE A 516 21.13 15.57 -7.63
C ILE A 516 21.91 16.19 -6.48
N GLN A 517 21.31 16.26 -5.30
CA GLN A 517 21.97 16.71 -4.08
C GLN A 517 22.64 15.54 -3.36
N VAL A 518 23.86 15.77 -2.88
CA VAL A 518 24.66 14.81 -2.11
C VAL A 518 25.05 15.45 -0.79
N ASN A 519 24.73 14.76 0.30
CA ASN A 519 25.14 15.19 1.64
C ASN A 519 26.53 14.64 1.96
N LEU A 520 27.56 15.49 1.85
CA LEU A 520 28.94 15.05 2.11
C LEU A 520 29.16 14.92 3.61
N PRO A 521 29.54 13.73 4.09
CA PRO A 521 29.65 13.47 5.52
C PRO A 521 30.75 14.30 6.20
N GLY A 522 30.49 14.70 7.45
CA GLY A 522 31.43 15.53 8.21
C GLY A 522 31.00 15.85 9.66
N GLN A 523 31.72 16.76 10.32
CA GLN A 523 31.45 17.28 11.66
C GLN A 523 30.16 18.11 11.76
N THR A 524 29.72 18.73 10.66
CA THR A 524 28.53 19.61 10.65
C THR A 524 27.33 19.02 9.91
N THR A 525 27.51 17.93 9.15
CA THR A 525 26.46 17.26 8.36
C THR A 525 26.10 15.91 8.96
N LYS A 526 24.80 15.71 9.26
CA LYS A 526 24.28 14.44 9.78
C LYS A 526 24.37 13.34 8.72
N PRO A 527 24.59 12.06 9.08
CA PRO A 527 24.61 10.96 8.12
C PRO A 527 23.25 10.74 7.46
N GLU A 528 23.22 10.02 6.34
CA GLU A 528 21.96 9.55 5.75
C GLU A 528 21.34 8.40 6.56
N LYS A 529 20.07 8.11 6.32
CA LYS A 529 19.41 6.95 6.96
C LYS A 529 20.04 5.64 6.45
N PRO A 530 20.25 4.62 7.31
CA PRO A 530 20.68 3.31 6.85
C PRO A 530 19.72 2.67 5.83
N SER A 531 20.28 2.02 4.82
CA SER A 531 19.57 1.26 3.78
C SER A 531 19.95 -0.23 3.84
N GLY A 532 19.14 -1.10 3.22
CA GLY A 532 19.45 -2.54 3.15
C GLY A 532 19.43 -3.21 4.52
N VAL A 533 18.57 -2.74 5.43
CA VAL A 533 18.44 -3.35 6.75
C VAL A 533 17.72 -4.69 6.60
N GLU A 534 18.40 -5.76 7.00
CA GLU A 534 17.91 -7.13 7.00
C GLU A 534 17.92 -7.69 8.42
N ALA A 535 16.99 -8.58 8.75
CA ALA A 535 16.97 -9.31 10.01
C ALA A 535 16.70 -10.80 9.75
N SER A 536 17.41 -11.69 10.46
CA SER A 536 17.27 -13.14 10.28
C SER A 536 15.88 -13.62 10.70
N LYS A 537 15.25 -14.46 9.88
CA LYS A 537 13.89 -14.99 10.11
C LYS A 537 13.96 -16.51 10.30
N GLY A 538 14.00 -16.96 11.55
CA GLY A 538 13.91 -18.37 11.91
C GLY A 538 15.15 -19.22 11.65
N ILE A 539 16.29 -18.59 11.35
CA ILE A 539 17.59 -19.24 11.10
C ILE A 539 18.20 -19.78 12.40
N TYR A 540 18.18 -18.98 13.46
CA TYR A 540 18.78 -19.32 14.75
C TYR A 540 17.71 -19.60 15.80
N ASN A 541 18.01 -20.48 16.75
CA ASN A 541 17.09 -20.76 17.86
C ASN A 541 17.20 -19.78 19.02
N ASP A 542 18.33 -19.08 19.13
CA ASP A 542 18.72 -18.36 20.33
C ASP A 542 18.90 -16.85 20.14
N ARG A 543 18.81 -16.36 18.90
CA ARG A 543 19.13 -14.98 18.53
C ARG A 543 18.47 -14.55 17.21
N ILE A 544 18.49 -13.24 16.95
CA ILE A 544 18.24 -12.65 15.63
C ILE A 544 19.50 -11.87 15.23
N GLU A 545 19.97 -12.07 14.00
CA GLU A 545 21.08 -11.29 13.42
C GLU A 545 20.53 -10.22 12.48
N ILE A 546 21.03 -9.00 12.62
CA ILE A 546 20.61 -7.81 11.88
C ILE A 546 21.84 -7.27 11.15
N SER A 547 21.69 -6.90 9.87
CA SER A 547 22.75 -6.27 9.07
C SER A 547 22.22 -5.11 8.25
N TRP A 548 23.08 -4.16 7.88
CA TRP A 548 22.75 -3.03 7.02
C TRP A 548 23.94 -2.56 6.20
N ASN A 549 23.69 -1.76 5.16
CA ASN A 549 24.75 -1.14 4.38
C ASN A 549 25.48 -0.08 5.20
N ARG A 550 26.81 -0.02 5.04
CA ARG A 550 27.63 1.01 5.70
C ARG A 550 27.18 2.41 5.25
N VAL A 551 26.84 3.26 6.20
CA VAL A 551 26.47 4.67 5.96
C VAL A 551 27.74 5.54 5.99
N PRO A 552 28.09 6.21 4.90
CA PRO A 552 29.23 7.12 4.86
C PRO A 552 29.08 8.24 5.90
N GLY A 553 30.17 8.53 6.63
CA GLY A 553 30.18 9.54 7.69
C GLY A 553 29.61 9.11 9.04
N ALA A 554 28.98 7.94 9.13
CA ALA A 554 28.53 7.41 10.41
C ALA A 554 29.74 6.95 11.24
N THR A 555 29.84 7.44 12.47
CA THR A 555 30.81 6.96 13.47
C THR A 555 30.21 5.90 14.39
N SER A 556 28.89 5.88 14.52
CA SER A 556 28.15 4.82 15.23
C SER A 556 26.74 4.64 14.69
N TYR A 557 26.14 3.50 15.01
CA TYR A 557 24.75 3.16 14.72
C TYR A 557 23.98 2.89 16.02
N HIS A 558 22.69 3.19 15.98
CA HIS A 558 21.73 2.98 17.05
C HIS A 558 20.63 2.06 16.53
N VAL A 559 20.52 0.87 17.11
CA VAL A 559 19.52 -0.15 16.74
C VAL A 559 18.36 -0.09 17.72
N PHE A 560 17.16 0.04 17.17
CA PHE A 560 15.89 0.03 17.88
C PHE A 560 15.15 -1.25 17.53
N ARG A 561 14.49 -1.86 18.52
CA ARG A 561 13.71 -3.09 18.34
C ARG A 561 12.26 -2.84 18.73
N TYR A 562 11.34 -3.15 17.85
CA TYR A 562 9.93 -3.24 18.20
C TYR A 562 9.56 -4.67 18.55
N ASP A 563 8.97 -4.85 19.72
CA ASP A 563 8.40 -6.13 20.17
C ASP A 563 6.92 -6.17 19.78
N TYR A 564 6.56 -7.01 18.80
CA TYR A 564 5.16 -7.11 18.35
C TYR A 564 4.22 -7.70 19.40
N GLY A 565 4.73 -8.55 20.30
CA GLY A 565 3.92 -9.12 21.38
C GLY A 565 3.55 -8.05 22.42
N ARG A 566 4.48 -7.12 22.67
CA ARG A 566 4.32 -6.05 23.66
C ARG A 566 3.87 -4.72 23.09
N LYS A 567 3.90 -4.57 21.76
CA LYS A 567 3.62 -3.34 21.02
C LYS A 567 4.45 -2.14 21.50
N VAL A 568 5.75 -2.35 21.74
CA VAL A 568 6.65 -1.33 22.28
C VAL A 568 7.97 -1.28 21.52
N TRP A 569 8.47 -0.07 21.27
CA TRP A 569 9.84 0.17 20.81
C TRP A 569 10.82 0.14 21.99
N GLU A 570 11.92 -0.57 21.82
CA GLU A 570 13.00 -0.75 22.78
C GLU A 570 14.34 -0.36 22.16
N GLY A 571 15.29 0.07 23.00
CA GLY A 571 16.59 0.59 22.58
C GLY A 571 16.77 2.08 22.91
N PRO A 572 17.76 2.76 22.28
CA PRO A 572 18.68 2.23 21.30
C PRO A 572 19.79 1.37 21.91
N GLN A 573 20.23 0.34 21.16
CA GLN A 573 21.51 -0.34 21.36
C GLN A 573 22.56 0.25 20.42
N LYS A 574 23.74 0.61 20.94
CA LYS A 574 24.79 1.28 20.16
C LYS A 574 25.81 0.28 19.62
N THR A 575 26.20 0.41 18.36
CA THR A 575 27.29 -0.37 17.73
C THR A 575 28.10 0.51 16.77
N SER A 576 29.37 0.19 16.54
CA SER A 576 30.21 0.82 15.50
C SER A 576 30.25 0.02 14.19
N GLY A 577 29.87 -1.26 14.25
CA GLY A 577 29.79 -2.14 13.08
C GLY A 577 28.50 -1.96 12.28
N THR A 578 28.41 -2.67 11.15
CA THR A 578 27.22 -2.72 10.28
C THR A 578 26.33 -3.93 10.56
N THR A 579 26.54 -4.57 11.70
CA THR A 579 25.77 -5.72 12.17
C THR A 579 25.44 -5.58 13.65
N PHE A 580 24.35 -6.21 14.05
CA PHE A 580 23.91 -6.32 15.43
C PHE A 580 23.31 -7.71 15.67
N VAL A 581 23.61 -8.30 16.82
CA VAL A 581 23.10 -9.63 17.18
C VAL A 581 22.22 -9.48 18.43
N ASP A 582 20.92 -9.68 18.26
CA ASP A 582 19.96 -9.66 19.35
C ASP A 582 19.89 -11.02 20.04
N ARG A 583 20.41 -11.09 21.26
CA ARG A 583 20.43 -12.30 22.11
C ARG A 583 19.48 -12.22 23.30
N ASP A 584 18.53 -11.28 23.30
CA ASP A 584 17.55 -11.14 24.37
C ASP A 584 16.79 -12.46 24.59
N GLN A 585 16.59 -12.85 25.85
CA GLN A 585 15.88 -14.08 26.20
C GLN A 585 14.48 -14.14 25.56
N ARG A 586 13.83 -12.98 25.38
CA ARG A 586 12.49 -12.89 24.79
C ARG A 586 12.49 -13.24 23.31
N VAL A 587 13.57 -12.99 22.58
CA VAL A 587 13.70 -13.38 21.18
C VAL A 587 13.64 -14.90 21.02
N ARG A 588 14.16 -15.64 22.01
CA ARG A 588 14.18 -17.12 22.01
C ARG A 588 12.82 -17.78 22.08
N THR A 589 11.75 -17.02 22.34
CA THR A 589 10.37 -17.50 22.32
C THR A 589 9.84 -17.72 20.91
N GLY A 590 10.53 -17.20 19.89
CA GLY A 590 10.10 -17.25 18.49
C GLY A 590 9.09 -16.16 18.10
N GLY A 591 8.87 -15.18 18.99
CA GLY A 591 8.09 -13.99 18.68
C GLY A 591 8.67 -13.16 17.54
N TRP A 592 7.83 -12.35 16.91
CA TRP A 592 8.21 -11.43 15.85
C TRP A 592 8.74 -10.12 16.43
N TYR A 593 9.81 -9.61 15.83
CA TYR A 593 10.41 -8.33 16.17
C TYR A 593 10.68 -7.53 14.89
N ALA A 594 10.61 -6.20 14.98
CA ALA A 594 11.10 -5.32 13.91
C ALA A 594 12.35 -4.57 14.39
N TYR A 595 13.29 -4.32 13.49
CA TYR A 595 14.53 -3.61 13.79
C TYR A 595 14.68 -2.41 12.88
N SER A 596 14.87 -1.23 13.47
CA SER A 596 15.21 -0.02 12.73
C SER A 596 16.55 0.50 13.21
N VAL A 597 17.34 1.03 12.27
CA VAL A 597 18.71 1.47 12.52
C VAL A 597 18.82 2.94 12.20
N VAL A 598 19.52 3.68 13.05
CA VAL A 598 19.88 5.08 12.86
C VAL A 598 21.39 5.18 12.78
N ALA A 599 21.91 5.94 11.81
CA ALA A 599 23.32 6.27 11.73
C ALA A 599 23.58 7.59 12.48
N SER A 600 24.75 7.72 13.10
CA SER A 600 25.09 8.90 13.91
C SER A 600 26.55 9.30 13.75
N ASN A 601 26.80 10.60 13.85
CA ASN A 601 28.13 11.21 13.95
C ASN A 601 28.11 12.43 14.90
N GLN A 602 29.17 13.22 14.93
CA GLN A 602 29.25 14.42 15.78
C GLN A 602 28.18 15.49 15.45
N ALA A 603 27.72 15.58 14.21
CA ALA A 603 26.66 16.51 13.79
C ALA A 603 25.25 16.07 14.26
N GLY A 604 25.10 14.79 14.61
CA GLY A 604 23.87 14.20 15.13
C GLY A 604 23.47 12.89 14.44
N ALA A 605 22.22 12.51 14.66
CA ALA A 605 21.64 11.26 14.17
C ALA A 605 20.82 11.47 12.88
N SER A 606 20.85 10.47 12.00
CA SER A 606 20.00 10.40 10.81
C SER A 606 18.54 10.06 11.18
N THR A 607 17.65 10.07 10.19
CA THR A 607 16.31 9.48 10.38
C THR A 607 16.41 7.95 10.44
N TYR A 608 15.40 7.32 11.03
CA TYR A 608 15.29 5.87 11.10
C TYR A 608 15.28 5.20 9.72
N SER A 609 15.88 4.02 9.62
CA SER A 609 15.76 3.12 8.47
C SER A 609 14.34 2.56 8.34
N ARG A 610 14.00 2.01 7.17
CA ARG A 610 12.86 1.09 7.07
C ARG A 610 13.07 -0.08 8.06
N PRO A 611 12.04 -0.50 8.81
CA PRO A 611 12.17 -1.63 9.73
C PRO A 611 12.36 -2.96 9.00
N ALA A 612 13.25 -3.81 9.50
CA ALA A 612 13.42 -5.20 9.07
C ALA A 612 12.79 -6.14 10.08
N ILE A 613 12.03 -7.14 9.63
CA ILE A 613 11.34 -8.09 10.52
C ILE A 613 12.22 -9.32 10.75
N GLY A 614 12.35 -9.75 12.01
CA GLY A 614 13.11 -10.94 12.40
C GLY A 614 12.39 -11.78 13.46
N ARG A 615 12.78 -13.05 13.56
CA ARG A 615 12.36 -13.97 14.64
C ARG A 615 13.41 -15.06 14.85
N ALA A 616 13.52 -15.60 16.06
CA ALA A 616 14.21 -16.87 16.26
C ALA A 616 13.29 -18.06 15.96
N ASN A 617 13.86 -19.25 15.83
CA ASN A 617 13.12 -20.52 15.72
C ASN A 617 13.47 -21.42 16.93
N PRO A 618 12.65 -21.44 17.99
CA PRO A 618 12.90 -22.25 19.19
C PRO A 618 13.13 -23.73 18.89
N ASN A 619 12.60 -24.21 17.76
CA ASN A 619 12.64 -25.60 17.33
C ASN A 619 13.79 -25.92 16.36
N ALA A 620 14.71 -24.98 16.07
CA ALA A 620 15.77 -25.22 15.07
C ALA A 620 16.70 -26.42 15.40
N LYS A 621 16.77 -26.87 16.67
CA LYS A 621 17.49 -28.09 17.05
C LYS A 621 16.77 -29.41 16.73
N ARG A 622 15.44 -29.39 16.50
CA ARG A 622 14.62 -30.58 16.20
C ARG A 622 14.09 -30.62 14.76
N ALA A 623 14.15 -29.51 14.01
CA ALA A 623 13.53 -29.37 12.68
C ALA A 623 14.51 -29.37 11.49
N GLY A 624 15.81 -29.63 11.72
CA GLY A 624 16.84 -29.38 10.71
C GLY A 624 17.15 -27.89 10.62
N LEU A 625 18.41 -27.55 10.39
CA LEU A 625 18.85 -26.16 10.20
C LEU A 625 18.08 -25.55 9.02
N ILE A 626 17.45 -24.39 9.22
CA ILE A 626 16.93 -23.57 8.10
C ILE A 626 18.07 -22.65 7.70
N LEU A 627 18.58 -22.83 6.48
CA LEU A 627 19.64 -21.99 5.92
C LEU A 627 19.08 -20.67 5.39
N PRO A 628 19.92 -19.63 5.25
CA PRO A 628 19.51 -18.41 4.57
C PRO A 628 19.20 -18.69 3.08
N PRO A 629 18.32 -17.88 2.46
CA PRO A 629 18.17 -17.90 1.01
C PRO A 629 19.48 -17.50 0.31
N PRO A 630 19.72 -17.95 -0.94
CA PRO A 630 20.88 -17.52 -1.71
C PRO A 630 20.86 -16.02 -1.95
N LYS A 631 22.05 -15.39 -1.91
CA LYS A 631 22.25 -13.98 -2.21
C LYS A 631 22.75 -13.80 -3.64
N ASN A 632 22.75 -12.55 -4.12
CA ASN A 632 23.24 -12.16 -5.44
C ASN A 632 22.61 -12.96 -6.60
N VAL A 633 21.32 -13.24 -6.49
CA VAL A 633 20.57 -13.92 -7.57
C VAL A 633 20.50 -12.98 -8.78
N LYS A 634 20.82 -13.51 -9.96
CA LYS A 634 20.84 -12.77 -11.23
C LYS A 634 20.20 -13.59 -12.33
N SER A 635 19.49 -12.93 -13.24
CA SER A 635 19.02 -13.51 -14.50
C SER A 635 19.84 -12.97 -15.67
N ALA A 636 19.96 -13.79 -16.72
CA ALA A 636 20.47 -13.37 -18.02
C ALA A 636 19.73 -14.12 -19.12
N VAL A 637 19.15 -13.39 -20.08
CA VAL A 637 18.46 -13.98 -21.23
C VAL A 637 19.35 -13.85 -22.48
N LYS A 638 19.69 -14.97 -23.10
CA LYS A 638 20.46 -15.01 -24.35
C LYS A 638 19.89 -16.06 -25.30
N ALA A 639 19.53 -15.65 -26.52
CA ALA A 639 18.96 -16.52 -27.55
C ALA A 639 17.79 -17.38 -27.02
N GLU A 640 16.80 -16.70 -26.40
CA GLU A 640 15.60 -17.32 -25.80
C GLU A 640 15.86 -18.30 -24.65
N ARG A 641 17.09 -18.37 -24.13
CA ARG A 641 17.44 -19.16 -22.95
C ARG A 641 17.71 -18.24 -21.77
N VAL A 642 17.00 -18.47 -20.66
CA VAL A 642 17.28 -17.81 -19.39
C VAL A 642 18.31 -18.62 -18.61
N THR A 643 19.29 -17.93 -18.04
CA THR A 643 20.25 -18.47 -17.08
C THR A 643 20.11 -17.71 -15.77
N ILE A 644 19.82 -18.42 -14.69
CA ILE A 644 19.75 -17.88 -13.32
C ILE A 644 21.01 -18.31 -12.57
N THR A 645 21.67 -17.38 -11.89
CA THR A 645 22.87 -17.65 -11.06
C THR A 645 22.71 -17.07 -9.66
N TRP A 646 23.38 -17.66 -8.67
CA TRP A 646 23.33 -17.23 -7.27
C TRP A 646 24.64 -17.55 -6.52
N ASP A 647 24.80 -17.01 -5.31
CA ASP A 647 25.91 -17.37 -4.42
C ASP A 647 25.67 -18.72 -3.73
N SER A 648 26.73 -19.50 -3.52
CA SER A 648 26.63 -20.74 -2.75
C SER A 648 26.32 -20.45 -1.28
N VAL A 649 25.45 -21.28 -0.69
CA VAL A 649 25.10 -21.24 0.73
C VAL A 649 25.77 -22.41 1.44
N GLU A 650 26.57 -22.10 2.44
CA GLU A 650 27.27 -23.12 3.23
C GLU A 650 26.28 -24.08 3.91
N GLY A 651 26.54 -25.38 3.79
CA GLY A 651 25.66 -26.43 4.33
C GLY A 651 24.44 -26.74 3.47
N ALA A 652 24.26 -26.07 2.32
CA ALA A 652 23.22 -26.42 1.36
C ALA A 652 23.45 -27.84 0.84
N SER A 653 22.36 -28.58 0.66
CA SER A 653 22.38 -29.89 -0.01
C SER A 653 21.78 -29.78 -1.41
N GLU A 654 20.75 -28.95 -1.57
CA GLU A 654 20.12 -28.63 -2.85
C GLU A 654 19.63 -27.17 -2.85
N TYR A 655 19.35 -26.65 -4.05
CA TYR A 655 18.63 -25.40 -4.28
C TYR A 655 17.36 -25.68 -5.07
N TYR A 656 16.24 -25.13 -4.61
CA TYR A 656 14.95 -25.24 -5.29
C TYR A 656 14.67 -23.97 -6.07
N VAL A 657 14.45 -24.14 -7.37
CA VAL A 657 14.09 -23.06 -8.29
C VAL A 657 12.59 -23.01 -8.40
N PHE A 658 12.01 -21.85 -8.08
CA PHE A 658 10.59 -21.58 -8.26
C PHE A 658 10.38 -20.50 -9.31
N ARG A 659 9.26 -20.57 -10.03
CA ARG A 659 8.87 -19.61 -11.06
C ARG A 659 7.43 -19.17 -10.89
N ALA A 660 7.14 -17.90 -11.14
CA ALA A 660 5.78 -17.37 -11.25
C ALA A 660 5.61 -16.64 -12.59
N GLN A 661 4.46 -16.79 -13.24
CA GLN A 661 4.12 -16.04 -14.46
C GLN A 661 3.33 -14.78 -14.08
N MET A 662 3.68 -13.65 -14.67
CA MET A 662 2.87 -12.43 -14.65
C MET A 662 2.17 -12.28 -16.01
N ARG A 663 0.84 -12.23 -16.00
CA ARG A 663 0.04 -12.05 -17.23
C ARG A 663 -0.43 -10.60 -17.33
N GLY A 664 0.09 -9.85 -18.30
CA GLY A 664 -0.47 -8.59 -18.76
C GLY A 664 -1.35 -8.82 -19.99
N GLN A 665 -2.63 -8.45 -19.95
CA GLN A 665 -3.41 -8.32 -21.18
C GLN A 665 -3.17 -6.90 -21.75
N GLY A 666 -2.97 -6.82 -23.06
CA GLY A 666 -2.27 -5.73 -23.78
C GLY A 666 -2.97 -4.37 -23.90
N LEU A 667 -3.76 -3.94 -22.92
CA LEU A 667 -4.25 -2.56 -22.79
C LEU A 667 -4.21 -2.20 -21.30
N LEU A 668 -3.89 -0.95 -20.96
CA LEU A 668 -3.81 -0.41 -19.58
C LEU A 668 -5.06 -0.65 -18.70
N GLN A 669 -6.14 -1.22 -19.25
CA GLN A 669 -7.39 -1.55 -18.58
C GLN A 669 -7.45 -2.97 -17.97
N SER A 670 -6.52 -3.87 -18.30
CA SER A 670 -6.50 -5.22 -17.72
C SER A 670 -5.46 -5.35 -16.63
N ALA A 671 -5.93 -5.56 -15.39
CA ALA A 671 -5.09 -5.79 -14.23
C ALA A 671 -4.13 -6.96 -14.48
N PHE A 672 -2.84 -6.75 -14.20
CA PHE A 672 -1.90 -7.86 -14.12
C PHE A 672 -2.37 -8.85 -13.05
N SER A 673 -2.40 -10.13 -13.37
CA SER A 673 -2.62 -11.20 -12.40
C SER A 673 -1.33 -12.01 -12.26
N GLY A 674 -0.75 -12.01 -11.06
CA GLY A 674 0.32 -12.93 -10.68
C GLY A 674 -0.19 -14.36 -10.54
N GLY A 675 0.59 -15.33 -11.01
CA GLY A 675 0.44 -16.75 -10.65
C GLY A 675 1.17 -17.07 -9.35
N GLU A 676 0.77 -18.14 -8.64
CA GLU A 676 1.56 -18.65 -7.52
C GLU A 676 2.90 -19.21 -8.02
N TYR A 677 3.96 -19.07 -7.22
CA TYR A 677 5.26 -19.70 -7.48
C TYR A 677 5.13 -21.21 -7.58
N GLU A 678 5.44 -21.75 -8.76
CA GLU A 678 5.50 -23.19 -9.03
C GLU A 678 6.95 -23.70 -8.89
N PHE A 679 7.10 -24.94 -8.43
CA PHE A 679 8.42 -25.58 -8.38
C PHE A 679 8.85 -25.99 -9.80
N VAL A 680 10.07 -25.58 -10.19
CA VAL A 680 10.62 -25.84 -11.53
C VAL A 680 11.70 -26.90 -11.48
N ALA A 681 12.68 -26.76 -10.59
CA ALA A 681 13.84 -27.65 -10.56
C ALA A 681 14.48 -27.75 -9.16
N SER A 682 15.13 -28.90 -8.92
CA SER A 682 16.11 -29.08 -7.86
C SER A 682 17.52 -29.06 -8.46
N VAL A 683 18.42 -28.27 -7.87
CA VAL A 683 19.81 -28.11 -8.29
C VAL A 683 20.72 -28.54 -7.14
N GLU A 684 21.65 -29.47 -7.38
CA GLU A 684 22.58 -29.94 -6.36
C GLU A 684 23.49 -28.82 -5.83
N ALA A 685 23.89 -28.89 -4.55
CA ALA A 685 24.65 -27.80 -3.89
C ALA A 685 25.98 -27.44 -4.56
N GLY A 686 26.57 -28.35 -5.35
CA GLY A 686 27.78 -28.11 -6.14
C GLY A 686 27.57 -27.23 -7.39
N LYS A 687 26.32 -26.89 -7.71
CA LYS A 687 25.93 -26.02 -8.82
C LYS A 687 25.21 -24.79 -8.28
N THR A 688 25.57 -23.62 -8.80
CA THR A 688 24.98 -22.33 -8.44
C THR A 688 24.32 -21.65 -9.64
N SER A 689 23.89 -22.46 -10.60
CA SER A 689 23.20 -21.98 -11.79
C SER A 689 22.12 -22.94 -12.26
N TYR A 690 21.08 -22.37 -12.85
CA TYR A 690 19.98 -23.06 -13.53
C TYR A 690 19.74 -22.41 -14.88
N SER A 691 19.26 -23.18 -15.87
CA SER A 691 18.89 -22.64 -17.16
C SER A 691 17.73 -23.40 -17.78
N GLU A 692 16.86 -22.66 -18.46
CA GLU A 692 15.78 -23.20 -19.28
C GLU A 692 15.52 -22.29 -20.49
N GLU A 693 14.79 -22.78 -21.48
CA GLU A 693 14.19 -21.92 -22.49
C GLU A 693 13.17 -21.01 -21.82
N VAL A 694 13.13 -19.73 -22.20
CA VAL A 694 12.18 -18.78 -21.62
C VAL A 694 10.76 -19.28 -21.93
N PRO A 695 9.97 -19.63 -20.90
CA PRO A 695 8.67 -20.25 -21.10
C PRO A 695 7.69 -19.28 -21.77
N GLY A 696 6.61 -19.83 -22.34
CA GLY A 696 5.51 -19.03 -22.89
C GLY A 696 5.80 -18.39 -24.25
N LYS A 697 5.02 -17.36 -24.58
CA LYS A 697 5.06 -16.63 -25.85
C LYS A 697 5.73 -15.27 -25.67
N ALA A 698 6.04 -14.62 -26.79
CA ALA A 698 6.45 -13.20 -26.79
C ALA A 698 5.40 -12.35 -26.05
N GLY A 699 5.85 -11.51 -25.11
CA GLY A 699 5.00 -10.71 -24.22
C GLY A 699 4.85 -11.28 -22.80
N ASP A 700 5.22 -12.54 -22.55
CA ASP A 700 5.17 -13.13 -21.21
C ASP A 700 6.37 -12.70 -20.33
N LEU A 701 6.08 -12.44 -19.05
CA LEU A 701 7.06 -12.11 -18.00
C LEU A 701 7.00 -13.17 -16.89
N TYR A 702 8.17 -13.59 -16.43
CA TYR A 702 8.34 -14.57 -15.37
C TYR A 702 9.25 -14.05 -14.27
N PHE A 703 8.95 -14.42 -13.03
CA PHE A 703 9.79 -14.18 -11.86
C PHE A 703 10.36 -15.50 -11.36
N TYR A 704 11.64 -15.47 -11.00
CA TYR A 704 12.36 -16.62 -10.42
C TYR A 704 12.83 -16.29 -9.02
N VAL A 705 12.69 -17.25 -8.11
CA VAL A 705 13.24 -17.21 -6.76
C VAL A 705 13.89 -18.55 -6.43
N ILE A 706 14.95 -18.50 -5.63
CA ILE A 706 15.73 -19.68 -5.24
C ILE A 706 15.57 -19.89 -3.73
N ARG A 707 15.34 -21.13 -3.32
CA ARG A 707 15.38 -21.55 -1.92
C ARG A 707 16.54 -22.49 -1.67
N THR A 708 17.22 -22.32 -0.55
CA THR A 708 18.22 -23.27 -0.07
C THR A 708 17.53 -24.41 0.67
N LYS A 709 17.95 -25.64 0.42
CA LYS A 709 17.49 -26.83 1.12
C LYS A 709 18.62 -27.56 1.82
N THR A 710 18.37 -28.00 3.06
CA THR A 710 19.28 -28.87 3.81
C THR A 710 18.97 -30.36 3.63
N ALA A 711 19.95 -31.21 3.91
CA ALA A 711 19.82 -32.67 3.87
C ALA A 711 18.67 -33.22 4.73
N LEU A 712 18.27 -32.50 5.78
CA LEU A 712 17.18 -32.87 6.69
C LEU A 712 15.81 -32.26 6.28
N GLY A 713 15.72 -31.62 5.12
CA GLY A 713 14.46 -31.17 4.53
C GLY A 713 14.03 -29.73 4.86
N GLY A 714 14.83 -28.97 5.61
CA GLY A 714 14.54 -27.56 5.91
C GLY A 714 14.80 -26.66 4.69
N GLU A 715 13.77 -25.94 4.25
CA GLU A 715 13.84 -24.95 3.16
C GLU A 715 13.92 -23.53 3.70
N SER A 716 14.74 -22.68 3.05
CA SER A 716 14.79 -21.24 3.31
C SER A 716 13.53 -20.53 2.83
N GLU A 717 13.40 -19.24 3.18
CA GLU A 717 12.51 -18.32 2.48
C GLU A 717 12.95 -18.14 1.00
N ASN A 718 12.14 -17.45 0.19
CA ASN A 718 12.53 -17.05 -1.17
C ASN A 718 13.76 -16.11 -1.13
N SER A 719 14.66 -16.25 -2.10
CA SER A 719 15.63 -15.21 -2.44
C SER A 719 14.95 -13.94 -2.97
N GLU A 720 15.74 -12.88 -3.18
CA GLU A 720 15.34 -11.79 -4.07
C GLU A 720 14.92 -12.33 -5.44
N ALA A 721 13.85 -11.77 -6.00
CA ALA A 721 13.29 -12.20 -7.27
C ALA A 721 14.07 -11.61 -8.44
N VAL A 722 14.21 -12.39 -9.51
CA VAL A 722 14.78 -11.93 -10.80
C VAL A 722 13.79 -12.21 -11.93
N SER A 723 13.83 -11.40 -12.98
CA SER A 723 12.93 -11.54 -14.12
C SER A 723 13.51 -12.38 -15.26
N ALA A 724 12.63 -12.98 -16.04
CA ALA A 724 12.94 -13.44 -17.39
C ALA A 724 11.74 -13.20 -18.30
N TYR A 725 11.98 -12.77 -19.52
CA TYR A 725 10.90 -12.41 -20.44
C TYR A 725 11.31 -12.57 -21.90
N ARG A 726 10.29 -12.62 -22.76
CA ARG A 726 10.42 -12.40 -24.21
C ARG A 726 9.64 -11.14 -24.54
N ASN A 727 10.30 -10.15 -25.15
CA ASN A 727 9.61 -8.94 -25.57
C ASN A 727 8.52 -9.25 -26.60
N PRO A 728 7.40 -8.50 -26.61
CA PRO A 728 6.37 -8.67 -27.63
C PRO A 728 6.93 -8.34 -29.02
N GLU A 729 6.41 -9.00 -30.05
CA GLU A 729 6.73 -8.65 -31.42
C GLU A 729 6.03 -7.33 -31.78
N VAL A 730 6.82 -6.28 -32.03
CA VAL A 730 6.31 -4.97 -32.44
C VAL A 730 6.55 -4.82 -33.94
N VAL A 731 5.50 -4.49 -34.68
CA VAL A 731 5.59 -4.18 -36.11
C VAL A 731 5.46 -2.66 -36.30
N GLN A 732 6.30 -2.09 -37.16
CA GLN A 732 6.22 -0.67 -37.51
C GLN A 732 4.92 -0.44 -38.30
N LYS A 733 3.98 0.28 -37.71
CA LYS A 733 2.73 0.67 -38.39
C LYS A 733 3.03 1.88 -39.27
N ARG A 734 2.66 1.79 -40.56
CA ARG A 734 2.77 2.92 -41.50
C ARG A 734 1.59 3.86 -41.33
N HIS A 735 1.86 5.07 -40.89
CA HIS A 735 0.88 6.14 -40.73
C HIS A 735 0.85 6.99 -41.99
N ARG A 736 -0.30 7.03 -42.67
CA ARG A 736 -0.55 7.96 -43.77
C ARG A 736 -1.01 9.29 -43.16
N SER A 737 -0.15 10.29 -43.18
CA SER A 737 -0.47 11.67 -42.86
C SER A 737 -0.17 12.56 -44.06
N LEU A 738 -0.91 13.64 -44.21
CA LEU A 738 -0.57 14.69 -45.18
C LEU A 738 0.61 15.51 -44.62
N PRO A 739 1.47 16.10 -45.47
CA PRO A 739 2.48 17.04 -45.01
C PRO A 739 1.82 18.18 -44.22
N GLY A 740 2.23 18.36 -42.96
CA GLY A 740 1.66 19.38 -42.06
C GLY A 740 0.37 18.97 -41.32
N ASP A 741 -0.04 17.70 -41.36
CA ASP A 741 -1.26 17.20 -40.68
C ASP A 741 -1.26 17.50 -39.16
N GLY A 742 -2.11 18.44 -38.73
CA GLY A 742 -2.22 18.94 -37.36
C GLY A 742 -1.37 20.18 -37.03
N LEU A 743 -0.57 20.69 -37.98
CA LEU A 743 0.22 21.91 -37.80
C LEU A 743 -0.63 23.18 -37.84
N ASP A 744 -1.74 23.13 -38.57
CA ASP A 744 -2.74 24.18 -38.70
C ASP A 744 -3.27 24.65 -37.33
N ARG A 745 -3.40 23.73 -36.37
CA ARG A 745 -3.75 23.99 -34.97
C ARG A 745 -2.87 25.05 -34.29
N PHE A 746 -1.58 25.09 -34.66
CA PHE A 746 -0.63 26.06 -34.11
C PHE A 746 -0.61 27.38 -34.90
N THR A 747 -0.97 27.34 -36.19
CA THR A 747 -0.88 28.53 -37.04
C THR A 747 -1.82 29.64 -36.60
N GLY A 748 -1.35 30.88 -36.75
CA GLY A 748 -2.09 32.08 -36.37
C GLY A 748 -1.28 33.00 -35.46
N SER A 749 -1.99 33.98 -34.91
CA SER A 749 -1.47 35.01 -34.03
C SER A 749 -1.88 34.70 -32.60
N TRP A 750 -0.96 34.89 -31.66
CA TRP A 750 -1.16 34.62 -30.24
C TRP A 750 -0.56 35.77 -29.43
N GLU A 751 -1.21 36.11 -28.32
CA GLU A 751 -0.72 37.16 -27.43
C GLU A 751 -0.93 36.86 -25.95
N GLY A 752 -0.06 37.40 -25.12
CA GLY A 752 -0.12 37.24 -23.68
C GLY A 752 0.84 38.17 -22.96
N GLN A 753 0.93 38.00 -21.64
CA GLN A 753 1.82 38.79 -20.80
C GLN A 753 2.41 37.91 -19.71
N TYR A 754 3.64 38.22 -19.29
CA TYR A 754 4.27 37.57 -18.14
C TYR A 754 5.04 38.60 -17.30
N PHE A 755 5.40 38.21 -16.07
CA PHE A 755 6.08 39.08 -15.12
C PHE A 755 7.48 38.54 -14.78
N ASP A 756 8.50 39.34 -15.04
CA ASP A 756 9.92 39.05 -14.75
C ASP A 756 10.56 40.06 -13.77
N GLY A 757 9.73 40.83 -13.07
CA GLY A 757 10.11 42.08 -12.41
C GLY A 757 9.48 43.31 -13.07
N ALA A 758 9.03 43.19 -14.33
CA ALA A 758 8.11 44.09 -14.99
C ALA A 758 7.08 43.29 -15.81
N MET A 759 5.93 43.91 -16.12
CA MET A 759 4.96 43.30 -17.05
C MET A 759 5.49 43.38 -18.48
N ARG A 760 5.69 42.21 -19.10
CA ARG A 760 6.19 42.04 -20.46
C ARG A 760 5.07 41.63 -21.39
N LYS A 761 4.95 42.26 -22.55
CA LYS A 761 3.99 41.86 -23.60
C LYS A 761 4.64 40.87 -24.55
N VAL A 762 3.96 39.76 -24.81
CA VAL A 762 4.41 38.71 -25.71
C VAL A 762 3.42 38.56 -26.86
N LYS A 763 3.94 38.54 -28.08
CA LYS A 763 3.20 38.20 -29.30
C LYS A 763 3.90 37.09 -30.05
N VAL A 764 3.15 36.16 -30.57
CA VAL A 764 3.65 35.03 -31.35
C VAL A 764 2.87 34.94 -32.65
N GLN A 765 3.58 34.93 -33.77
CA GLN A 765 2.98 34.58 -35.06
C GLN A 765 3.58 33.26 -35.53
N ILE A 766 2.72 32.27 -35.76
CA ILE A 766 3.11 30.99 -36.30
C ILE A 766 2.59 30.88 -37.73
N SER A 767 3.49 30.66 -38.67
CA SER A 767 3.20 30.39 -40.08
C SER A 767 3.80 29.05 -40.49
N SER A 768 3.15 28.33 -41.39
CA SER A 768 3.63 27.05 -41.91
C SER A 768 3.70 27.02 -43.44
N ASP A 769 4.58 26.17 -43.94
CA ASP A 769 4.66 25.72 -45.33
C ASP A 769 4.88 24.21 -45.33
N GLN A 770 3.82 23.46 -45.61
CA GLN A 770 3.76 22.00 -45.47
C GLN A 770 4.15 21.55 -44.05
N GLU A 771 5.26 20.82 -43.93
CA GLU A 771 5.82 20.31 -42.67
C GLU A 771 6.78 21.29 -42.00
N ARG A 772 7.11 22.42 -42.62
CA ARG A 772 7.96 23.45 -42.03
C ARG A 772 7.11 24.53 -41.38
N PHE A 773 7.61 25.06 -40.28
CA PHE A 773 6.98 26.18 -39.61
C PHE A 773 8.00 27.24 -39.21
N THR A 774 7.49 28.45 -39.01
CA THR A 774 8.23 29.60 -38.50
C THR A 774 7.42 30.23 -37.37
N VAL A 775 8.06 30.39 -36.22
CA VAL A 775 7.56 31.08 -35.04
C VAL A 775 8.26 32.43 -34.97
N LYS A 776 7.52 33.52 -35.18
CA LYS A 776 7.99 34.88 -34.91
C LYS A 776 7.52 35.28 -33.52
N LEU A 777 8.47 35.40 -32.59
CA LEU A 777 8.24 35.81 -31.22
C LEU A 777 8.56 37.30 -31.08
N SER A 778 7.70 38.08 -30.44
CA SER A 778 7.96 39.48 -30.10
C SER A 778 7.74 39.71 -28.61
N VAL A 779 8.77 40.17 -27.90
CA VAL A 779 8.70 40.54 -26.48
C VAL A 779 9.00 42.03 -26.36
N ASP A 780 8.03 42.80 -25.84
CA ASP A 780 8.10 44.27 -25.76
C ASP A 780 8.55 44.95 -27.07
N GLY A 781 8.11 44.41 -28.21
CA GLY A 781 8.41 44.95 -29.55
C GLY A 781 9.76 44.52 -30.14
N ARG A 782 10.58 43.75 -29.43
CA ARG A 782 11.77 43.09 -30.00
C ARG A 782 11.39 41.74 -30.56
N SER A 783 11.64 41.54 -31.86
CA SER A 783 11.23 40.32 -32.56
C SER A 783 12.40 39.37 -32.83
N SER A 784 12.17 38.09 -32.61
CA SER A 784 13.03 36.96 -32.98
C SER A 784 12.24 35.97 -33.83
N SER A 785 12.93 35.16 -34.62
CA SER A 785 12.31 34.17 -35.50
C SER A 785 13.00 32.83 -35.33
N TYR A 786 12.18 31.79 -35.18
CA TYR A 786 12.61 30.40 -35.02
C TYR A 786 11.89 29.57 -36.06
N SER A 787 12.55 28.54 -36.58
CA SER A 787 11.95 27.65 -37.57
C SER A 787 12.28 26.21 -37.24
N GLY A 788 11.38 25.31 -37.62
CA GLY A 788 11.52 23.88 -37.38
C GLY A 788 10.76 23.05 -38.41
N ARG A 789 10.86 21.73 -38.25
CA ARG A 789 10.07 20.75 -38.99
C ARG A 789 9.12 20.09 -38.01
N TYR A 790 7.84 20.05 -38.36
CA TYR A 790 6.78 19.49 -37.53
C TYR A 790 6.72 17.97 -37.72
N ALA A 791 6.74 17.24 -36.60
CA ALA A 791 6.39 15.83 -36.59
C ALA A 791 4.87 15.69 -36.61
N ALA A 792 4.33 14.90 -37.54
CA ALA A 792 2.89 14.76 -37.69
C ALA A 792 2.25 14.30 -36.37
N ARG A 793 1.14 14.94 -36.00
CA ARG A 793 0.37 14.72 -34.76
C ARG A 793 1.12 15.00 -33.45
N SER A 794 2.21 15.77 -33.50
CA SER A 794 2.90 16.24 -32.30
C SER A 794 2.06 17.30 -31.59
N ASP A 795 1.99 17.22 -30.27
CA ASP A 795 1.35 18.26 -29.43
C ASP A 795 2.28 19.45 -29.17
N SER A 796 3.44 19.47 -29.81
CA SER A 796 4.43 20.55 -29.68
C SER A 796 5.23 20.84 -30.95
N LEU A 797 5.71 22.08 -31.05
CA LEU A 797 6.67 22.53 -32.05
C LEU A 797 8.04 22.74 -31.40
N GLU A 798 9.08 22.11 -31.97
CA GLU A 798 10.46 22.25 -31.51
C GLU A 798 11.25 23.14 -32.47
N ALA A 799 11.68 24.32 -32.02
CA ALA A 799 12.28 25.37 -32.84
C ALA A 799 13.61 25.87 -32.24
N GLY A 800 14.62 25.00 -32.24
CA GLY A 800 15.89 25.27 -31.57
C GLY A 800 15.71 25.26 -30.05
N ASP A 801 15.96 26.39 -29.40
CA ASP A 801 15.83 26.56 -27.95
C ASP A 801 14.43 27.01 -27.50
N LEU A 802 13.51 27.17 -28.44
CA LEU A 802 12.11 27.51 -28.20
C LEU A 802 11.22 26.29 -28.48
N ARG A 803 10.48 25.87 -27.46
CA ARG A 803 9.45 24.85 -27.55
C ARG A 803 8.08 25.49 -27.39
N VAL A 804 7.14 25.11 -28.24
CA VAL A 804 5.77 25.61 -28.23
C VAL A 804 4.84 24.44 -28.00
N VAL A 805 4.11 24.44 -26.88
CA VAL A 805 3.16 23.39 -26.51
C VAL A 805 1.74 23.95 -26.66
N LEU A 806 0.86 23.22 -27.33
CA LEU A 806 -0.53 23.61 -27.51
C LEU A 806 -1.43 22.86 -26.53
N ASP A 807 -2.24 23.62 -25.79
CA ASP A 807 -3.43 23.12 -25.11
C ASP A 807 -4.64 23.41 -26.01
N GLU A 808 -5.12 22.38 -26.70
CA GLU A 808 -6.24 22.50 -27.64
C GLU A 808 -7.57 22.82 -26.96
N GLU A 809 -7.80 22.31 -25.74
CA GLU A 809 -9.07 22.51 -25.05
C GLU A 809 -9.19 23.96 -24.54
N ALA A 810 -8.07 24.58 -24.19
CA ALA A 810 -8.02 25.94 -23.67
C ALA A 810 -7.71 27.01 -24.72
N GLU A 811 -7.38 26.63 -25.96
CA GLU A 811 -6.82 27.52 -27.00
C GLU A 811 -5.63 28.36 -26.47
N LEU A 812 -4.71 27.70 -25.77
CA LEU A 812 -3.51 28.32 -25.19
C LEU A 812 -2.25 27.72 -25.79
N LEU A 813 -1.27 28.58 -26.09
CA LEU A 813 0.11 28.15 -26.33
C LEU A 813 0.97 28.42 -25.12
N THR A 814 1.73 27.42 -24.69
CA THR A 814 2.81 27.59 -23.72
C THR A 814 4.14 27.62 -24.46
N LEU A 815 4.85 28.74 -24.33
CA LEU A 815 6.21 28.93 -24.80
C LEU A 815 7.17 28.51 -23.70
N GLU A 816 7.95 27.47 -23.95
CA GLU A 816 9.01 27.01 -23.08
C GLU A 816 10.35 27.37 -23.73
N SER A 817 11.22 28.07 -23.01
CA SER A 817 12.55 28.38 -23.50
C SER A 817 13.62 28.26 -22.44
N ASN A 818 14.81 27.85 -22.88
CA ASN A 818 16.00 27.89 -22.05
C ASN A 818 16.59 29.32 -21.98
N GLU A 819 17.77 29.49 -21.38
CA GLU A 819 18.39 30.80 -21.16
C GLU A 819 18.80 31.55 -22.45
N SER A 820 18.71 30.93 -23.64
CA SER A 820 19.18 31.54 -24.89
C SER A 820 18.12 32.34 -25.67
N VAL A 821 16.83 32.19 -25.35
CA VAL A 821 15.73 32.87 -26.09
C VAL A 821 15.59 34.32 -25.61
N PRO A 822 15.87 35.32 -26.46
CA PRO A 822 15.81 36.72 -26.05
C PRO A 822 14.41 37.14 -25.60
N GLY A 823 14.30 37.57 -24.35
CA GLY A 823 13.04 38.02 -23.77
C GLY A 823 12.19 36.89 -23.18
N LEU A 824 12.67 35.65 -23.10
CA LEU A 824 12.00 34.55 -22.37
C LEU A 824 12.99 33.73 -21.55
N GLN A 825 14.19 34.24 -21.27
CA GLN A 825 15.28 33.49 -20.67
C GLN A 825 14.88 32.83 -19.33
N GLY A 826 14.67 31.51 -19.35
CA GLY A 826 14.27 30.73 -18.18
C GLY A 826 12.80 30.92 -17.73
N TYR A 827 11.96 31.55 -18.56
CA TYR A 827 10.53 31.70 -18.30
C TYR A 827 9.70 30.78 -19.19
N SER A 828 8.61 30.25 -18.64
CA SER A 828 7.54 29.64 -19.40
C SER A 828 6.37 30.62 -19.47
N VAL A 829 5.87 30.89 -20.67
CA VAL A 829 4.85 31.92 -20.89
C VAL A 829 3.68 31.36 -21.67
N THR A 830 2.49 31.52 -21.12
CA THR A 830 1.25 31.13 -21.79
C THR A 830 0.65 32.33 -22.52
N VAL A 831 0.28 32.11 -23.78
CA VAL A 831 -0.35 33.10 -24.66
C VAL A 831 -1.67 32.54 -25.20
N GLY A 832 -2.68 33.39 -25.33
CA GLY A 832 -3.98 33.03 -25.90
C GLY A 832 -4.03 33.32 -27.40
N LYS A 833 -4.91 32.65 -28.11
CA LYS A 833 -5.13 32.89 -29.54
C LYS A 833 -5.75 34.27 -29.74
N GLN A 834 -5.23 35.01 -30.71
CA GLN A 834 -5.78 36.30 -31.10
C GLN A 834 -6.91 36.05 -32.12
N GLU A 835 -8.14 36.46 -31.78
CA GLU A 835 -9.29 36.42 -32.71
C GLU A 835 -9.09 37.31 -33.94
#